data_AF-A0AA47MIT7-F1
#
_entry.id   AF-A0AA47MIT7-F1
#
_cell.length_a   1.000
_cell.length_b   1.000
_cell.length_c   1.000
_cell.angle_alpha   90.00
_cell.angle_beta   90.00
_cell.angle_gamma   90.00
#
_symmetry.space_group_name_H-M   'P 1'
#
loop_
_entity.id
_entity.type
_entity.pdbx_description
1 polymer ?
#
loop_
_entity_poly.entity_id
_entity_poly.type
_entity_poly.pdbx_seq_one_letter_code
_entity_poly.pdbx_strand_id
1 'polypeptide(L)'
;MESAVFILHRRRARVFYDLLGRVAEEHVTLCFDMMQNMVLPKTPIGQAYYSRQLFLYLFGVVVHHGENSHQTKDDVHLYVWQENEGRKDSNVIASALSDCLKVQLHQKVGRSRGLRLFSDSCYGQNKNMNMVSMLMELWNSFPNLKIEHTFPVRGHSFLPADRVFGRIEQKIKKEETILLPEAYYAILKQFGHVHVYGTDWKGLDFKSATKACVKSQKSFKISEARMLDLSTNKVGVKTCYNGEYSFYSVLKRGKCWANLKPEVLYLAEDEEGVQAAEAEGMKAILVEDLTDALNKLTHFTELPVASVKDTPLSCNPDDMLHGYVSIKPGVKTHYIQMGCGPPVLLCHGFPESWYSWRYQIPALAAAGFSVFALDMKGYGESTAPADIEEYSLEQLCKDLITFMDKLAIPQVTLVGHDWGGALVWSMAQYYPERVRAVASLNTPLFPVDPTVDPMQKLKAFPIFDYQIYFQEPGVAEAELEEDLKRTFKIFFVDSNHKDMPKISTAGVCARGGLFVGLPEDIAMSNMLSESDLQYYINQYKDSGFKRPLNWYRNVERNWKWMCSRPRGKLMMPALMLTAGKDIVLLPVLSKGMEEKIPNLTRGHIEECGHWTQMEKPAEVNRILISWLQETHRKLAVTMAPKL
;
A
#
# COMPACT_ATOMS: atom_id res chain seq x y z
N MET A 1 8.09 39.44 1.22
CA MET A 1 8.52 38.99 -0.13
C MET A 1 7.92 37.61 -0.36
N GLU A 2 6.90 37.47 -1.21
CA GLU A 2 6.41 36.15 -1.61
C GLU A 2 7.58 35.36 -2.25
N SER A 3 7.78 34.10 -1.84
CA SER A 3 8.88 33.28 -2.37
C SER A 3 8.71 33.09 -3.88
N ALA A 4 9.81 33.08 -4.64
CA ALA A 4 9.79 32.87 -6.08
C ALA A 4 9.03 31.58 -6.49
N VAL A 5 9.02 30.60 -5.60
CA VAL A 5 8.26 29.35 -5.68
C VAL A 5 6.75 29.64 -5.73
N PHE A 6 6.21 30.43 -4.78
CA PHE A 6 4.78 30.79 -4.73
C PHE A 6 4.31 31.53 -6.00
N ILE A 7 5.13 32.44 -6.52
CA ILE A 7 4.82 33.19 -7.76
C ILE A 7 4.76 32.25 -8.97
N LEU A 8 5.72 31.33 -9.11
CA LEU A 8 5.72 30.34 -10.18
C LEU A 8 4.50 29.42 -10.09
N HIS A 9 4.11 29.03 -8.89
CA HIS A 9 2.93 28.20 -8.64
C HIS A 9 1.62 28.90 -9.02
N ARG A 10 1.43 30.16 -8.62
CA ARG A 10 0.25 30.96 -8.97
C ARG A 10 0.13 31.19 -10.47
N ARG A 11 1.26 31.35 -11.17
CA ARG A 11 1.30 31.44 -12.63
C ARG A 11 0.86 30.13 -13.30
N ARG A 12 1.31 28.98 -12.80
CA ARG A 12 0.91 27.66 -13.33
C ARG A 12 -0.57 27.36 -13.13
N ALA A 13 -1.11 27.69 -11.95
CA ALA A 13 -2.55 27.55 -11.68
C ALA A 13 -3.38 28.46 -12.60
N ARG A 14 -2.93 29.71 -12.83
CA ARG A 14 -3.58 30.62 -13.77
C ARG A 14 -3.68 30.03 -15.17
N VAL A 15 -2.58 29.50 -15.71
CA VAL A 15 -2.58 28.88 -17.05
C VAL A 15 -3.57 27.71 -17.13
N PHE A 16 -3.69 26.91 -16.06
CA PHE A 16 -4.68 25.83 -16.00
C PHE A 16 -6.12 26.35 -16.02
N TYR A 17 -6.46 27.36 -15.22
CA TYR A 17 -7.80 27.93 -15.20
C TYR A 17 -8.12 28.69 -16.51
N ASP A 18 -7.14 29.38 -17.08
CA ASP A 18 -7.27 30.01 -18.41
C ASP A 18 -7.56 28.95 -19.48
N LEU A 19 -6.98 27.74 -19.37
CA LEU A 19 -7.30 26.62 -20.26
C LEU A 19 -8.70 26.08 -19.97
N LEU A 20 -9.05 25.84 -18.72
CA LEU A 20 -10.36 25.32 -18.32
C LEU A 20 -11.49 26.25 -18.79
N GLY A 21 -11.31 27.57 -18.65
CA GLY A 21 -12.28 28.59 -19.02
C GLY A 21 -12.50 28.77 -20.52
N ARG A 22 -11.61 28.28 -21.39
CA ARG A 22 -11.77 28.32 -22.85
C ARG A 22 -12.79 27.29 -23.32
N VAL A 23 -14.07 27.53 -23.06
CA VAL A 23 -15.16 26.69 -23.57
C VAL A 23 -15.62 27.21 -24.93
N ALA A 24 -15.83 26.30 -25.88
CA ALA A 24 -16.34 26.61 -27.22
C ALA A 24 -17.64 25.82 -27.46
N GLU A 25 -18.58 26.40 -28.19
CA GLU A 25 -19.91 25.80 -28.39
C GLU A 25 -19.83 24.44 -29.10
N GLU A 26 -18.85 24.27 -29.98
CA GLU A 26 -18.60 23.02 -30.70
C GLU A 26 -17.80 21.98 -29.91
N HIS A 27 -17.54 22.21 -28.61
CA HIS A 27 -16.82 21.30 -27.73
C HIS A 27 -17.61 20.97 -26.45
N VAL A 28 -17.55 19.71 -26.01
CA VAL A 28 -18.03 19.31 -24.68
C VAL A 28 -16.85 19.35 -23.73
N THR A 29 -16.96 20.10 -22.62
CA THR A 29 -15.92 20.15 -21.58
C THR A 29 -16.41 19.45 -20.33
N LEU A 30 -15.69 18.43 -19.86
CA LEU A 30 -16.02 17.67 -18.65
C LEU A 30 -14.89 17.75 -17.63
N CYS A 31 -15.27 17.82 -16.37
CA CYS A 31 -14.38 17.70 -15.22
C CYS A 31 -14.82 16.52 -14.37
N PHE A 32 -13.91 15.63 -14.02
CA PHE A 32 -14.27 14.46 -13.22
C PHE A 32 -13.21 14.10 -12.19
N ASP A 33 -13.67 13.55 -11.07
CA ASP A 33 -12.79 13.08 -10.00
C ASP A 33 -13.53 12.08 -9.09
N MET A 34 -12.78 11.44 -8.19
CA MET A 34 -13.31 10.58 -7.14
C MET A 34 -13.49 11.35 -5.83
N MET A 35 -14.64 11.18 -5.19
CA MET A 35 -14.82 11.66 -3.82
C MET A 35 -14.09 10.75 -2.81
N GLN A 36 -13.87 11.26 -1.60
CA GLN A 36 -13.46 10.45 -0.46
C GLN A 36 -14.46 9.30 -0.22
N ASN A 37 -13.97 8.15 0.23
CA ASN A 37 -14.81 6.99 0.49
C ASN A 37 -15.86 7.32 1.56
N MET A 38 -17.12 7.00 1.27
CA MET A 38 -18.20 7.12 2.24
C MET A 38 -18.32 5.81 3.00
N VAL A 39 -18.47 5.86 4.32
CA VAL A 39 -18.58 4.67 5.18
C VAL A 39 -20.03 4.21 5.31
N LEU A 40 -20.24 2.90 5.34
CA LEU A 40 -21.54 2.27 5.51
C LEU A 40 -21.43 1.07 6.48
N PRO A 41 -22.14 1.05 7.61
CA PRO A 41 -23.01 2.10 8.11
C PRO A 41 -22.21 3.29 8.69
N LYS A 42 -22.71 4.51 8.48
CA LYS A 42 -22.29 5.71 9.21
C LYS A 42 -23.12 5.80 10.49
N THR A 43 -22.50 5.79 11.66
CA THR A 43 -23.21 5.91 12.94
C THR A 43 -22.45 6.85 13.89
N PRO A 44 -23.13 7.57 14.80
CA PRO A 44 -22.50 8.43 15.78
C PRO A 44 -21.94 7.66 16.98
N ILE A 45 -22.45 6.44 17.22
CA ILE A 45 -22.07 5.58 18.33
C ILE A 45 -20.87 4.73 17.90
N GLY A 46 -19.82 4.66 18.72
CA GLY A 46 -18.62 3.85 18.47
C GLY A 46 -18.85 2.32 18.36
N GLN A 47 -20.09 1.84 18.16
CA GLN A 47 -20.41 0.43 17.97
C GLN A 47 -20.09 -0.09 16.56
N ALA A 48 -19.94 0.78 15.55
CA ALA A 48 -19.33 0.39 14.26
C ALA A 48 -17.85 -0.04 14.40
N TYR A 49 -17.27 0.06 15.61
CA TYR A 49 -15.95 -0.50 15.93
C TYR A 49 -15.94 -2.04 15.96
N TYR A 50 -17.11 -2.71 15.97
CA TYR A 50 -17.24 -4.17 16.01
C TYR A 50 -17.86 -4.80 14.75
N SER A 51 -18.34 -4.01 13.79
CA SER A 51 -18.85 -4.48 12.50
C SER A 51 -18.08 -3.80 11.36
N ARG A 52 -17.63 -4.59 10.36
CA ARG A 52 -16.92 -4.06 9.19
C ARG A 52 -17.77 -2.98 8.52
N GLN A 53 -17.22 -1.77 8.40
CA GLN A 53 -17.78 -0.74 7.55
C GLN A 53 -17.41 -1.05 6.10
N LEU A 54 -18.41 -1.11 5.23
CA LEU A 54 -18.23 -1.15 3.79
C LEU A 54 -18.00 0.26 3.27
N PHE A 55 -17.18 0.39 2.24
CA PHE A 55 -17.08 1.66 1.51
C PHE A 55 -18.12 1.75 0.40
N LEU A 56 -18.79 2.90 0.35
CA LEU A 56 -19.52 3.37 -0.83
C LEU A 56 -18.61 4.37 -1.57
N TYR A 57 -18.34 4.08 -2.83
CA TYR A 57 -17.52 4.90 -3.70
C TYR A 57 -18.40 5.83 -4.53
N LEU A 58 -17.90 7.04 -4.78
CA LEU A 58 -18.57 8.03 -5.61
C LEU A 58 -17.58 8.62 -6.62
N PHE A 59 -17.89 8.45 -7.89
CA PHE A 59 -17.23 9.11 -9.02
C PHE A 59 -18.14 10.22 -9.56
N GLY A 60 -17.62 11.45 -9.62
CA GLY A 60 -18.38 12.60 -10.10
C GLY A 60 -17.88 13.07 -11.45
N VAL A 61 -18.79 13.25 -12.40
CA VAL A 61 -18.55 13.87 -13.71
C VAL A 61 -19.39 15.13 -13.81
N VAL A 62 -18.75 16.26 -14.11
CA VAL A 62 -19.37 17.58 -14.19
C VAL A 62 -19.18 18.16 -15.58
N VAL A 63 -20.27 18.48 -16.27
CA VAL A 63 -20.27 19.26 -17.50
C VAL A 63 -19.93 20.71 -17.16
N HIS A 64 -18.89 21.25 -17.79
CA HIS A 64 -18.37 22.58 -17.51
C HIS A 64 -18.65 23.56 -18.65
N HIS A 65 -19.30 24.68 -18.34
CA HIS A 65 -19.68 25.71 -19.32
C HIS A 65 -18.85 27.00 -19.23
N GLY A 66 -17.72 26.99 -18.51
CA GLY A 66 -16.79 28.13 -18.40
C GLY A 66 -16.73 28.79 -17.02
N GLU A 67 -15.96 29.87 -16.89
CA GLU A 67 -15.57 30.48 -15.59
C GLU A 67 -16.74 30.88 -14.67
N ASN A 68 -17.89 31.23 -15.24
CA ASN A 68 -19.09 31.65 -14.51
C ASN A 68 -20.21 30.59 -14.53
N SER A 69 -19.91 29.36 -14.92
CA SER A 69 -20.90 28.28 -14.92
C SER A 69 -21.31 27.94 -13.49
N HIS A 70 -22.57 28.26 -13.15
CA HIS A 70 -23.22 27.70 -11.97
C HIS A 70 -23.47 26.22 -12.26
N GLN A 71 -22.77 25.33 -11.56
CA GLN A 71 -22.94 23.88 -11.68
C GLN A 71 -24.35 23.51 -11.22
N THR A 72 -25.26 23.39 -12.19
CA THR A 72 -26.64 22.98 -11.94
C THR A 72 -26.69 21.47 -11.73
N LYS A 73 -27.82 20.98 -11.22
CA LYS A 73 -28.02 19.54 -11.03
C LYS A 73 -27.92 18.76 -12.35
N ASP A 74 -28.36 19.36 -13.45
CA ASP A 74 -28.39 18.74 -14.78
C ASP A 74 -26.99 18.60 -15.40
N ASP A 75 -26.00 19.31 -14.85
CA ASP A 75 -24.61 19.26 -15.27
C ASP A 75 -23.79 18.21 -14.50
N VAL A 76 -24.37 17.57 -13.49
CA VAL A 76 -23.66 16.70 -12.55
C VAL A 76 -24.17 15.27 -12.68
N HIS A 77 -23.26 14.35 -12.99
CA HIS A 77 -23.50 12.91 -13.00
C HIS A 77 -22.65 12.25 -11.91
N LEU A 78 -23.29 11.44 -11.07
CA LEU A 78 -22.75 10.85 -9.86
C LEU A 78 -22.87 9.32 -9.95
N TYR A 79 -21.77 8.64 -10.21
CA TYR A 79 -21.70 7.19 -10.32
C TYR A 79 -21.33 6.59 -8.97
N VAL A 80 -22.15 5.66 -8.48
CA VAL A 80 -22.00 5.05 -7.15
C VAL A 80 -21.93 3.54 -7.22
N TRP A 81 -21.06 2.96 -6.41
CA TRP A 81 -20.93 1.51 -6.21
C TRP A 81 -20.32 1.19 -4.85
N GLN A 82 -20.59 0.00 -4.35
CA GLN A 82 -20.13 -0.49 -3.06
C GLN A 82 -18.85 -1.34 -3.21
N GLU A 83 -18.10 -1.46 -2.13
CA GLU A 83 -16.84 -2.23 -2.07
C GLU A 83 -17.00 -3.71 -2.49
N ASN A 84 -18.15 -4.30 -2.23
CA ASN A 84 -18.48 -5.68 -2.65
C ASN A 84 -18.89 -5.78 -4.13
N GLU A 85 -19.35 -4.69 -4.74
CA GLU A 85 -19.79 -4.66 -6.15
C GLU A 85 -18.61 -4.45 -7.11
N GLY A 86 -17.60 -3.67 -6.68
CA GLY A 86 -16.44 -3.36 -7.50
C GLY A 86 -15.33 -2.66 -6.74
N ARG A 87 -14.10 -2.82 -7.23
CA ARG A 87 -12.94 -2.13 -6.66
C ARG A 87 -12.94 -0.65 -7.04
N LYS A 88 -12.33 0.20 -6.21
CA LYS A 88 -12.02 1.59 -6.55
C LYS A 88 -10.77 1.64 -7.44
N ASP A 89 -10.89 1.19 -8.69
CA ASP A 89 -9.79 1.14 -9.63
C ASP A 89 -10.08 1.87 -10.95
N SER A 90 -9.02 2.12 -11.71
CA SER A 90 -9.07 2.77 -13.02
C SER A 90 -10.02 2.12 -14.02
N ASN A 91 -10.30 0.83 -13.91
CA ASN A 91 -11.15 0.12 -14.86
C ASN A 91 -12.63 0.43 -14.60
N VAL A 92 -13.04 0.42 -13.33
CA VAL A 92 -14.40 0.82 -12.92
C VAL A 92 -14.63 2.31 -13.23
N ILE A 93 -13.64 3.16 -12.97
CA ILE A 93 -13.70 4.60 -13.26
C ILE A 93 -13.81 4.86 -14.77
N ALA A 94 -12.99 4.18 -15.59
CA ALA A 94 -13.09 4.27 -17.04
C ALA A 94 -14.47 3.81 -17.54
N SER A 95 -15.05 2.78 -16.93
CA SER A 95 -16.40 2.28 -17.25
C SER A 95 -17.48 3.32 -16.95
N ALA A 96 -17.44 3.95 -15.78
CA ALA A 96 -18.37 5.01 -15.39
C ALA A 96 -18.30 6.22 -16.33
N LEU A 97 -17.08 6.65 -16.69
CA LEU A 97 -16.90 7.75 -17.64
C LEU A 97 -17.35 7.37 -19.07
N SER A 98 -17.14 6.13 -19.48
CA SER A 98 -17.64 5.60 -20.77
C SER A 98 -19.16 5.66 -20.83
N ASP A 99 -19.86 5.19 -19.79
CA ASP A 99 -21.31 5.29 -19.68
C ASP A 99 -21.78 6.76 -19.78
N CYS A 100 -21.13 7.65 -19.01
CA CYS A 100 -21.47 9.06 -19.02
C CYS A 100 -21.38 9.68 -20.42
N LEU A 101 -20.31 9.37 -21.15
CA LEU A 101 -20.07 9.91 -22.49
C LEU A 101 -20.99 9.31 -23.56
N LYS A 102 -21.22 8.00 -23.49
CA LYS A 102 -21.93 7.24 -24.54
C LYS A 102 -23.42 7.15 -24.37
N VAL A 103 -23.90 7.18 -23.13
CA VAL A 103 -25.31 7.01 -22.77
C VAL A 103 -25.86 8.37 -22.34
N GLN A 104 -25.34 8.91 -21.24
CA GLN A 104 -25.92 10.10 -20.62
C GLN A 104 -25.72 11.36 -21.47
N LEU A 105 -24.54 11.50 -22.09
CA LEU A 105 -24.16 12.66 -22.89
C LEU A 105 -24.12 12.34 -24.40
N HIS A 106 -24.70 11.21 -24.82
CA HIS A 106 -24.63 10.71 -26.20
C HIS A 106 -24.91 11.80 -27.25
N GLN A 107 -26.04 12.50 -27.09
CA GLN A 107 -26.48 13.51 -28.04
C GLN A 107 -25.56 14.74 -28.06
N LYS A 108 -25.05 15.16 -26.89
CA LYS A 108 -24.13 16.31 -26.77
C LYS A 108 -22.78 15.96 -27.40
N VAL A 109 -22.24 14.79 -27.08
CA VAL A 109 -20.96 14.30 -27.62
C VAL A 109 -21.07 14.04 -29.13
N GLY A 110 -22.15 13.43 -29.60
CA GLY A 110 -22.36 13.12 -31.01
C GLY A 110 -22.53 14.34 -31.93
N ARG A 111 -22.95 15.49 -31.38
CA ARG A 111 -23.02 16.77 -32.11
C ARG A 111 -21.73 17.60 -32.00
N SER A 112 -20.83 17.22 -31.09
CA SER A 112 -19.61 17.95 -30.81
C SER A 112 -18.50 17.65 -31.83
N ARG A 113 -17.62 18.62 -32.05
CA ARG A 113 -16.37 18.42 -32.81
C ARG A 113 -15.19 18.04 -31.92
N GLY A 114 -15.29 18.29 -30.61
CA GLY A 114 -14.26 17.87 -29.67
C GLY A 114 -14.75 17.65 -28.24
N LEU A 115 -13.97 16.87 -27.51
CA LEU A 115 -14.18 16.53 -26.12
C LEU A 115 -12.95 16.95 -25.32
N ARG A 116 -13.17 17.80 -24.31
CA ARG A 116 -12.13 18.31 -23.44
C ARG A 116 -12.35 17.77 -22.05
N LEU A 117 -11.40 17.01 -21.55
CA LEU A 117 -11.47 16.32 -20.28
C LEU A 117 -10.49 16.95 -19.29
N PHE A 118 -10.94 17.11 -18.05
CA PHE A 118 -10.13 17.60 -16.95
C PHE A 118 -10.28 16.67 -15.75
N SER A 119 -9.18 16.13 -15.27
CA SER A 119 -9.18 15.25 -14.09
C SER A 119 -7.86 15.38 -13.35
N ASP A 120 -7.81 14.86 -12.14
CA ASP A 120 -6.58 14.82 -11.35
C ASP A 120 -5.47 13.97 -12.02
N SER A 121 -4.26 14.03 -11.47
CA SER A 121 -3.11 13.25 -11.96
C SER A 121 -2.93 11.92 -11.22
N CYS A 122 -4.00 11.28 -10.73
CA CYS A 122 -3.91 9.99 -10.04
C CYS A 122 -3.74 8.84 -11.04
N TYR A 123 -2.64 8.08 -10.89
CA TYR A 123 -2.33 6.94 -11.77
C TYR A 123 -3.31 5.80 -11.61
N GLY A 124 -3.73 5.49 -10.38
CA GLY A 124 -4.70 4.43 -10.11
C GLY A 124 -6.11 4.72 -10.61
N GLN A 125 -6.41 5.95 -11.02
CA GLN A 125 -7.76 6.42 -11.32
C GLN A 125 -7.86 6.98 -12.75
N ASN A 126 -7.27 8.16 -12.98
CA ASN A 126 -7.58 8.97 -14.16
C ASN A 126 -6.44 9.03 -15.19
N LYS A 127 -5.19 8.79 -14.77
CA LYS A 127 -3.99 8.98 -15.61
C LYS A 127 -3.26 7.68 -15.90
N ASN A 128 -3.91 6.79 -16.64
CA ASN A 128 -3.41 5.45 -16.94
C ASN A 128 -3.86 4.99 -18.33
N MET A 129 -3.40 3.80 -18.72
CA MET A 129 -3.72 3.23 -20.03
C MET A 129 -5.16 2.75 -20.16
N ASN A 130 -5.82 2.34 -19.07
CA ASN A 130 -7.23 1.95 -19.13
C ASN A 130 -8.10 3.15 -19.54
N MET A 131 -7.83 4.33 -18.96
CA MET A 131 -8.49 5.58 -19.35
C MET A 131 -8.21 5.94 -20.81
N VAL A 132 -6.94 5.86 -21.24
CA VAL A 132 -6.57 6.12 -22.65
C VAL A 132 -7.28 5.15 -23.59
N SER A 133 -7.33 3.86 -23.25
CA SER A 133 -7.98 2.83 -24.05
C SER A 133 -9.50 2.99 -24.11
N MET A 134 -10.13 3.39 -23.00
CA MET A 134 -11.55 3.74 -23.00
C MET A 134 -11.83 4.93 -23.92
N LEU A 135 -11.05 6.01 -23.84
CA LEU A 135 -11.20 7.18 -24.71
C LEU A 135 -10.93 6.85 -26.19
N MET A 136 -10.06 5.89 -26.47
CA MET A 136 -9.83 5.38 -27.82
C MET A 136 -11.00 4.56 -28.33
N GLU A 137 -11.64 3.77 -27.47
CA GLU A 137 -12.83 3.00 -27.84
C GLU A 137 -14.04 3.91 -28.03
N LEU A 138 -14.15 5.01 -27.28
CA LEU A 138 -15.14 6.06 -27.50
C LEU A 138 -15.10 6.60 -28.94
N TRP A 139 -13.91 6.67 -29.55
CA TRP A 139 -13.76 7.09 -30.94
C TRP A 139 -14.51 6.17 -31.92
N ASN A 140 -14.67 4.88 -31.61
CA ASN A 140 -15.48 3.98 -32.45
C ASN A 140 -16.97 4.39 -32.44
N SER A 141 -17.46 4.89 -31.31
CA SER A 141 -18.81 5.43 -31.20
C SER A 141 -18.93 6.83 -31.81
N PHE A 142 -17.84 7.59 -31.86
CA PHE A 142 -17.80 8.98 -32.35
C PHE A 142 -16.56 9.25 -33.21
N PRO A 143 -16.51 8.76 -34.48
CA PRO A 143 -15.28 8.72 -35.30
C PRO A 143 -14.72 10.07 -35.75
N ASN A 144 -15.37 11.19 -35.40
CA ASN A 144 -14.89 12.54 -35.72
C ASN A 144 -14.55 13.37 -34.47
N LEU A 145 -14.63 12.77 -33.28
CA LEU A 145 -14.42 13.48 -32.03
C LEU A 145 -12.92 13.64 -31.75
N LYS A 146 -12.45 14.88 -31.67
CA LYS A 146 -11.09 15.17 -31.16
C LYS A 146 -11.11 15.17 -29.64
N ILE A 147 -10.25 14.37 -28.99
CA ILE A 147 -10.23 14.24 -27.54
C ILE A 147 -8.93 14.83 -26.98
N GLU A 148 -9.07 15.80 -26.07
CA GLU A 148 -7.96 16.36 -25.29
C GLU A 148 -8.21 16.14 -23.79
N HIS A 149 -7.24 15.56 -23.08
CA HIS A 149 -7.33 15.30 -21.64
C HIS A 149 -6.22 16.05 -20.91
N THR A 150 -6.62 16.99 -20.06
CA THR A 150 -5.74 17.93 -19.36
C THR A 150 -5.71 17.65 -17.87
N PHE A 151 -4.51 17.66 -17.28
CA PHE A 151 -4.30 17.38 -15.87
C PHE A 151 -3.84 18.64 -15.11
N PRO A 152 -4.38 18.94 -13.91
CA PRO A 152 -3.98 20.07 -13.09
C PRO A 152 -2.59 19.88 -12.47
N VAL A 153 -2.02 20.97 -11.98
CA VAL A 153 -0.81 20.94 -11.14
C VAL A 153 -1.22 20.59 -9.71
N ARG A 154 -0.61 19.52 -9.16
CA ARG A 154 -0.92 18.99 -7.82
C ARG A 154 -0.90 20.07 -6.75
N GLY A 155 -1.92 20.02 -5.88
CA GLY A 155 -2.02 20.77 -4.62
C GLY A 155 -2.65 22.15 -4.69
N HIS A 156 -2.85 22.75 -5.87
CA HIS A 156 -3.20 24.19 -5.96
C HIS A 156 -4.27 24.53 -7.02
N SER A 157 -4.78 23.53 -7.76
CA SER A 157 -5.90 23.70 -8.70
C SER A 157 -7.04 22.79 -8.24
N PHE A 158 -8.25 23.34 -8.13
CA PHE A 158 -9.46 22.61 -7.78
C PHE A 158 -10.26 22.38 -9.05
N LEU A 159 -10.77 21.16 -9.21
CA LEU A 159 -11.68 20.80 -10.28
C LEU A 159 -13.10 21.23 -9.93
N PRO A 160 -13.94 21.52 -10.95
CA PRO A 160 -15.37 21.67 -10.77
C PRO A 160 -16.03 20.55 -9.92
N ALA A 161 -15.59 19.29 -10.06
CA ALA A 161 -16.08 18.17 -9.27
C ALA A 161 -15.86 18.35 -7.75
N ASP A 162 -14.73 18.91 -7.33
CA ASP A 162 -14.40 19.16 -5.91
C ASP A 162 -15.44 20.05 -5.22
N ARG A 163 -15.99 21.02 -5.95
CA ARG A 163 -17.04 21.91 -5.42
C ARG A 163 -18.36 21.17 -5.20
N VAL A 164 -18.68 20.21 -6.06
CA VAL A 164 -19.86 19.34 -5.90
C VAL A 164 -19.65 18.46 -4.67
N PHE A 165 -18.49 17.83 -4.54
CA PHE A 165 -18.16 16.99 -3.39
C PHE A 165 -18.19 17.77 -2.08
N GLY A 166 -17.64 18.98 -2.04
CA GLY A 166 -17.72 19.83 -0.86
C GLY A 166 -19.15 20.13 -0.41
N ARG A 167 -20.09 20.33 -1.35
CA ARG A 167 -21.52 20.51 -1.04
C ARG A 167 -22.18 19.22 -0.54
N ILE A 168 -21.86 18.08 -1.15
CA ILE A 168 -22.32 16.76 -0.72
C ILE A 168 -21.83 16.45 0.70
N GLU A 169 -20.54 16.66 0.98
CA GLU A 169 -19.95 16.43 2.31
C GLU A 169 -20.63 17.27 3.40
N GLN A 170 -20.94 18.53 3.11
CA GLN A 170 -21.66 19.39 4.04
C GLN A 170 -23.05 18.85 4.38
N LYS A 171 -23.71 18.19 3.42
CA LYS A 171 -25.01 17.56 3.65
C LYS A 171 -24.86 16.24 4.41
N ILE A 172 -23.92 15.37 4.02
CA ILE A 172 -23.63 14.11 4.72
C ILE A 172 -23.25 14.34 6.18
N LYS A 173 -22.48 15.40 6.49
CA LYS A 173 -22.10 15.76 7.86
C LYS A 173 -23.30 16.06 8.77
N LYS A 174 -24.43 16.49 8.21
CA LYS A 174 -25.67 16.76 8.97
C LYS A 174 -26.48 15.51 9.29
N GLU A 175 -26.25 14.43 8.56
CA GLU A 175 -26.94 13.16 8.77
C GLU A 175 -26.13 12.34 9.78
N GLU A 176 -26.53 12.27 11.05
CA GLU A 176 -25.74 11.57 12.08
C GLU A 176 -25.58 10.08 11.76
N THR A 177 -26.66 9.45 11.29
CA THR A 177 -26.74 8.01 11.02
C THR A 177 -27.18 7.73 9.57
N ILE A 178 -26.44 6.87 8.86
CA ILE A 178 -26.77 6.34 7.53
C ILE A 178 -26.51 4.84 7.56
N LEU A 179 -27.56 4.03 7.52
CA LEU A 179 -27.46 2.57 7.66
C LEU A 179 -27.42 1.82 6.33
N LEU A 180 -28.05 2.37 5.30
CA LEU A 180 -28.21 1.73 3.99
C LEU A 180 -27.75 2.67 2.85
N PRO A 181 -27.29 2.14 1.71
CA PRO A 181 -26.82 2.94 0.57
C PRO A 181 -27.86 3.92 0.04
N GLU A 182 -29.15 3.57 0.10
CA GLU A 182 -30.25 4.38 -0.45
C GLU A 182 -30.35 5.75 0.21
N ALA A 183 -29.96 5.86 1.48
CA ALA A 183 -29.90 7.13 2.18
C ALA A 183 -28.77 8.03 1.64
N TYR A 184 -27.61 7.46 1.26
CA TYR A 184 -26.62 8.22 0.49
C TYR A 184 -27.19 8.61 -0.87
N TYR A 185 -27.86 7.71 -1.59
CA TYR A 185 -28.42 8.02 -2.91
C TYR A 185 -29.43 9.17 -2.86
N ALA A 186 -30.28 9.22 -1.82
CA ALA A 186 -31.22 10.32 -1.60
C ALA A 186 -30.53 11.67 -1.38
N ILE A 187 -29.38 11.69 -0.68
CA ILE A 187 -28.55 12.89 -0.53
C ILE A 187 -27.96 13.30 -1.87
N LEU A 188 -27.32 12.36 -2.57
CA LEU A 188 -26.63 12.60 -3.84
C LEU A 188 -27.58 13.12 -4.93
N LYS A 189 -28.83 12.63 -4.97
CA LYS A 189 -29.89 13.09 -5.88
C LYS A 189 -30.24 14.58 -5.71
N GLN A 190 -29.82 15.24 -4.63
CA GLN A 190 -29.98 16.69 -4.46
C GLN A 190 -28.95 17.50 -5.25
N PHE A 191 -27.84 16.87 -5.64
CA PHE A 191 -26.68 17.54 -6.25
C PHE A 191 -26.40 17.12 -7.69
N GLY A 192 -26.97 16.01 -8.17
CA GLY A 192 -26.83 15.55 -9.54
C GLY A 192 -27.76 14.40 -9.92
N HIS A 193 -27.58 13.89 -11.13
CA HIS A 193 -28.09 12.60 -11.58
C HIS A 193 -27.26 11.48 -10.95
N VAL A 194 -27.90 10.57 -10.22
CA VAL A 194 -27.22 9.44 -9.55
C VAL A 194 -27.42 8.19 -10.37
N HIS A 195 -26.32 7.50 -10.66
CA HIS A 195 -26.27 6.26 -11.43
C HIS A 195 -25.70 5.14 -10.57
N VAL A 196 -26.52 4.15 -10.25
CA VAL A 196 -26.22 3.04 -9.35
C VAL A 196 -25.66 1.87 -10.14
N TYR A 197 -24.52 1.33 -9.70
CA TYR A 197 -23.87 0.20 -10.34
C TYR A 197 -24.76 -1.06 -10.32
N GLY A 198 -24.75 -1.81 -11.41
CA GLY A 198 -25.61 -2.99 -11.60
C GLY A 198 -27.06 -2.66 -11.99
N THR A 199 -27.56 -1.47 -11.65
CA THR A 199 -28.90 -0.99 -12.04
C THR A 199 -28.85 -0.09 -13.26
N ASP A 200 -28.14 1.04 -13.17
CA ASP A 200 -28.12 2.08 -14.20
C ASP A 200 -26.92 1.96 -15.15
N TRP A 201 -25.82 1.35 -14.68
CA TRP A 201 -24.58 1.17 -15.44
C TRP A 201 -23.81 -0.06 -14.97
N LYS A 202 -22.83 -0.52 -15.76
CA LYS A 202 -22.08 -1.75 -15.51
C LYS A 202 -20.58 -1.59 -15.80
N GLY A 203 -19.75 -2.39 -15.14
CA GLY A 203 -18.30 -2.40 -15.32
C GLY A 203 -17.88 -3.16 -16.58
N LEU A 204 -16.96 -2.59 -17.35
CA LEU A 204 -16.39 -3.17 -18.57
C LEU A 204 -14.94 -3.61 -18.33
N ASP A 205 -14.45 -4.66 -19.00
CA ASP A 205 -13.04 -5.07 -18.90
C ASP A 205 -12.14 -4.38 -19.95
N PHE A 206 -11.84 -3.10 -19.70
CA PHE A 206 -10.87 -2.36 -20.51
C PHE A 206 -9.45 -2.91 -20.34
N LYS A 207 -9.11 -3.45 -19.16
CA LYS A 207 -7.76 -3.95 -18.87
C LYS A 207 -7.37 -5.10 -19.80
N SER A 208 -8.25 -6.07 -19.98
CA SER A 208 -8.01 -7.20 -20.89
C SER A 208 -8.11 -6.78 -22.36
N ALA A 209 -9.10 -5.96 -22.72
CA ALA A 209 -9.24 -5.43 -24.09
C ALA A 209 -7.99 -4.64 -24.54
N THR A 210 -7.39 -3.89 -23.61
CA THR A 210 -6.15 -3.13 -23.83
C THR A 210 -4.96 -4.04 -24.09
N LYS A 211 -4.77 -5.11 -23.30
CA LYS A 211 -3.66 -6.07 -23.50
C LYS A 211 -3.69 -6.71 -24.88
N ALA A 212 -4.87 -6.95 -25.44
CA ALA A 212 -5.02 -7.52 -26.77
C ALA A 212 -4.52 -6.57 -27.87
N CYS A 213 -4.78 -5.27 -27.74
CA CYS A 213 -4.58 -4.27 -28.81
C CYS A 213 -3.34 -3.38 -28.66
N VAL A 214 -2.90 -3.09 -27.44
CA VAL A 214 -1.86 -2.09 -27.13
C VAL A 214 -0.49 -2.77 -26.94
N LYS A 215 0.59 -2.12 -27.41
CA LYS A 215 1.97 -2.56 -27.23
C LYS A 215 2.37 -2.53 -25.75
N SER A 216 3.31 -3.39 -25.38
CA SER A 216 4.04 -3.31 -24.11
C SER A 216 4.54 -1.87 -23.90
N GLN A 217 4.14 -1.22 -22.80
CA GLN A 217 4.28 0.23 -22.55
C GLN A 217 5.72 0.66 -22.25
N LYS A 218 6.63 0.60 -23.23
CA LYS A 218 8.04 0.97 -23.04
C LYS A 218 8.48 2.27 -23.74
N SER A 219 7.67 2.87 -24.62
CA SER A 219 8.13 3.98 -25.48
C SER A 219 7.90 5.39 -24.92
N PHE A 220 6.97 5.60 -23.97
CA PHE A 220 6.71 6.92 -23.39
C PHE A 220 6.08 6.86 -22.00
N LYS A 221 6.42 7.82 -21.14
CA LYS A 221 5.94 7.91 -19.76
C LYS A 221 4.70 8.78 -19.69
N ILE A 222 3.51 8.16 -19.64
CA ILE A 222 2.24 8.88 -19.43
C ILE A 222 2.29 9.74 -18.16
N SER A 223 3.08 9.33 -17.15
CA SER A 223 3.23 10.02 -15.87
C SER A 223 3.71 11.46 -15.99
N GLU A 224 4.51 11.77 -17.00
CA GLU A 224 5.07 13.11 -17.21
C GLU A 224 4.12 14.04 -18.00
N ALA A 225 3.01 13.50 -18.53
CA ALA A 225 2.06 14.27 -19.34
C ALA A 225 1.28 15.33 -18.53
N ARG A 226 1.08 16.52 -19.09
CA ARG A 226 0.13 17.53 -18.63
C ARG A 226 -1.10 17.60 -19.52
N MET A 227 -0.93 17.25 -20.79
CA MET A 227 -2.02 17.10 -21.75
C MET A 227 -1.81 15.86 -22.59
N LEU A 228 -2.90 15.16 -22.88
CA LEU A 228 -2.96 14.08 -23.85
C LEU A 228 -3.89 14.52 -24.98
N ASP A 229 -3.44 14.31 -26.21
CA ASP A 229 -4.24 14.43 -27.43
C ASP A 229 -4.43 13.04 -27.99
N LEU A 230 -5.67 12.57 -28.05
CA LEU A 230 -5.98 11.26 -28.61
C LEU A 230 -6.48 11.46 -30.04
N SER A 231 -5.66 11.02 -30.99
CA SER A 231 -5.96 11.04 -32.42
C SER A 231 -5.97 9.63 -32.99
N THR A 232 -6.53 9.48 -34.20
CA THR A 232 -7.01 8.22 -34.80
C THR A 232 -6.06 7.02 -34.78
N ASN A 233 -4.74 7.18 -34.62
CA ASN A 233 -3.82 6.05 -34.39
C ASN A 233 -2.63 6.40 -33.48
N LYS A 234 -2.63 7.57 -32.83
CA LYS A 234 -1.51 8.07 -32.04
C LYS A 234 -1.98 8.79 -30.79
N VAL A 235 -1.17 8.69 -29.74
CA VAL A 235 -1.32 9.51 -28.54
C VAL A 235 -0.30 10.64 -28.61
N GLY A 236 -0.77 11.87 -28.70
CA GLY A 236 0.03 13.07 -28.50
C GLY A 236 0.19 13.35 -27.01
N VAL A 237 1.41 13.68 -26.58
CA VAL A 237 1.73 14.00 -25.19
C VAL A 237 2.45 15.33 -25.11
N LYS A 238 2.00 16.21 -24.19
CA LYS A 238 2.74 17.39 -23.77
C LYS A 238 3.14 17.27 -22.31
N THR A 239 4.39 17.56 -21.97
CA THR A 239 4.89 17.59 -20.58
C THR A 239 4.65 18.94 -19.88
N CYS A 240 4.24 19.97 -20.62
CA CYS A 240 3.84 21.28 -20.12
C CYS A 240 2.68 21.84 -20.97
N TYR A 241 1.88 22.78 -20.42
CA TYR A 241 0.69 23.30 -21.12
C TYR A 241 0.99 24.02 -22.45
N ASN A 242 2.17 24.64 -22.56
CA ASN A 242 2.56 25.42 -23.74
C ASN A 242 3.55 24.68 -24.66
N GLY A 243 3.87 23.42 -24.36
CA GLY A 243 4.83 22.63 -25.14
C GLY A 243 4.26 22.12 -26.45
N GLU A 244 5.13 21.57 -27.29
CA GLU A 244 4.74 20.85 -28.51
C GLU A 244 4.34 19.41 -28.21
N TYR A 245 3.48 18.83 -29.05
CA TYR A 245 3.06 17.44 -28.92
C TYR A 245 4.16 16.48 -29.39
N SER A 246 4.50 15.52 -28.53
CA SER A 246 5.24 14.32 -28.92
C SER A 246 4.25 13.19 -29.20
N PHE A 247 4.27 12.60 -30.40
CA PHE A 247 3.30 11.59 -30.81
C PHE A 247 3.85 10.17 -30.74
N TYR A 248 3.09 9.27 -30.13
CA TYR A 248 3.45 7.87 -29.93
C TYR A 248 2.40 6.92 -30.52
N SER A 249 2.87 5.87 -31.22
CA SER A 249 2.02 4.75 -31.64
C SER A 249 1.97 3.71 -30.52
N VAL A 250 0.80 3.57 -29.89
CA VAL A 250 0.60 2.61 -28.79
C VAL A 250 -0.06 1.31 -29.24
N LEU A 251 -0.54 1.23 -30.46
CA LEU A 251 -1.16 0.02 -31.04
C LEU A 251 -0.13 -1.02 -31.48
N LYS A 252 -0.45 -2.30 -31.29
CA LYS A 252 0.28 -3.40 -31.93
C LYS A 252 0.17 -3.30 -33.46
N ARG A 253 1.16 -3.84 -34.18
CA ARG A 253 1.20 -3.81 -35.65
C ARG A 253 -0.06 -4.47 -36.21
N GLY A 254 -0.73 -3.82 -37.16
CA GLY A 254 -1.95 -4.32 -37.80
C GLY A 254 -3.23 -4.21 -36.97
N LYS A 255 -3.19 -3.58 -35.78
CA LYS A 255 -4.37 -3.28 -34.97
C LYS A 255 -4.77 -1.80 -35.12
N CYS A 256 -6.05 -1.50 -34.95
CA CYS A 256 -6.62 -0.15 -34.89
C CYS A 256 -7.53 -0.02 -33.65
N TRP A 257 -7.99 1.20 -33.33
CA TRP A 257 -8.89 1.44 -32.19
C TRP A 257 -10.21 0.67 -32.26
N ALA A 258 -10.73 0.42 -33.46
CA ALA A 258 -11.93 -0.40 -33.70
C ALA A 258 -11.80 -1.85 -33.20
N ASN A 259 -10.58 -2.30 -32.92
CA ASN A 259 -10.34 -3.64 -32.40
C ASN A 259 -10.48 -3.70 -30.87
N LEU A 260 -10.58 -2.56 -30.17
CA LEU A 260 -10.81 -2.55 -28.73
C LEU A 260 -12.29 -2.81 -28.46
N LYS A 261 -12.59 -4.02 -27.98
CA LYS A 261 -13.93 -4.47 -27.64
C LYS A 261 -13.94 -4.87 -26.17
N PRO A 262 -14.22 -3.93 -25.26
CA PRO A 262 -14.34 -4.23 -23.85
C PRO A 262 -15.66 -4.98 -23.64
N GLU A 263 -15.60 -6.10 -22.94
CA GLU A 263 -16.77 -6.94 -22.66
C GLU A 263 -17.13 -6.85 -21.18
N VAL A 264 -18.40 -7.05 -20.86
CA VAL A 264 -18.86 -7.28 -19.49
C VAL A 264 -18.87 -8.79 -19.26
N LEU A 265 -18.17 -9.23 -18.21
CA LEU A 265 -18.32 -10.58 -17.68
C LEU A 265 -19.13 -10.49 -16.38
N TYR A 266 -20.31 -11.10 -16.39
CA TYR A 266 -21.22 -11.16 -15.25
C TYR A 266 -21.08 -12.51 -14.55
N LEU A 267 -20.98 -12.51 -13.22
CA LEU A 267 -21.03 -13.74 -12.42
C LEU A 267 -22.25 -13.64 -11.51
N ALA A 268 -23.12 -14.65 -11.55
CA ALA A 268 -24.31 -14.72 -10.71
C ALA A 268 -24.50 -16.13 -10.15
N GLU A 269 -25.11 -16.22 -8.97
CA GLU A 269 -25.43 -17.49 -8.30
C GLU A 269 -26.77 -18.07 -8.78
N ASP A 270 -27.55 -17.29 -9.53
CA ASP A 270 -28.89 -17.65 -10.01
C ASP A 270 -29.01 -17.59 -11.54
N GLU A 271 -29.78 -18.52 -12.10
CA GLU A 271 -30.01 -18.62 -13.55
C GLU A 271 -30.73 -17.39 -14.12
N GLU A 272 -31.61 -16.75 -13.35
CA GLU A 272 -32.38 -15.59 -13.80
C GLU A 272 -31.47 -14.40 -14.07
N GLY A 273 -30.50 -14.13 -13.19
CA GLY A 273 -29.47 -13.12 -13.35
C GLY A 273 -28.53 -13.41 -14.53
N VAL A 274 -28.18 -14.68 -14.76
CA VAL A 274 -27.39 -15.09 -15.93
C VAL A 274 -28.16 -14.84 -17.22
N GLN A 275 -29.42 -15.30 -17.31
CA GLN A 275 -30.27 -15.11 -18.48
C GLN A 275 -30.53 -13.62 -18.77
N ALA A 276 -30.75 -12.82 -17.72
CA ALA A 276 -30.90 -11.37 -17.86
C ALA A 276 -29.62 -10.70 -18.38
N ALA A 277 -28.45 -11.13 -17.90
CA ALA A 277 -27.17 -10.61 -18.37
C ALA A 277 -26.87 -11.01 -19.83
N GLU A 278 -27.17 -12.26 -20.21
CA GLU A 278 -27.03 -12.75 -21.59
C GLU A 278 -27.98 -12.03 -22.55
N ALA A 279 -29.22 -11.74 -22.12
CA ALA A 279 -30.18 -10.96 -22.89
C ALA A 279 -29.68 -9.52 -23.17
N GLU A 280 -28.87 -8.96 -22.27
CA GLU A 280 -28.19 -7.67 -22.41
C GLU A 280 -26.85 -7.77 -23.18
N GLY A 281 -26.57 -8.93 -23.79
CA GLY A 281 -25.37 -9.16 -24.62
C GLY A 281 -24.07 -9.35 -23.83
N MET A 282 -24.17 -9.64 -22.53
CA MET A 282 -23.02 -9.88 -21.65
C MET A 282 -22.60 -11.33 -21.72
N LYS A 283 -21.32 -11.60 -21.49
CA LYS A 283 -20.90 -12.96 -21.11
C LYS A 283 -21.28 -13.15 -19.65
N ALA A 284 -21.96 -14.23 -19.33
CA ALA A 284 -22.36 -14.53 -17.97
C ALA A 284 -21.86 -15.93 -17.56
N ILE A 285 -21.51 -16.07 -16.28
CA ILE A 285 -21.12 -17.35 -15.66
C ILE A 285 -22.07 -17.59 -14.49
N LEU A 286 -22.83 -18.68 -14.56
CA LEU A 286 -23.53 -19.21 -13.40
C LEU A 286 -22.51 -19.82 -12.43
N VAL A 287 -22.52 -19.34 -11.18
CA VAL A 287 -21.62 -19.77 -10.10
C VAL A 287 -22.36 -20.79 -9.23
N GLU A 288 -22.43 -22.03 -9.69
CA GLU A 288 -22.95 -23.16 -8.89
C GLU A 288 -21.85 -23.81 -8.06
N ASP A 289 -20.67 -23.96 -8.65
CA ASP A 289 -19.45 -24.47 -8.04
C ASP A 289 -18.29 -23.52 -8.32
N LEU A 290 -17.52 -23.19 -7.29
CA LEU A 290 -16.42 -22.24 -7.41
C LEU A 290 -15.32 -22.75 -8.36
N THR A 291 -15.04 -24.05 -8.36
CA THR A 291 -14.00 -24.62 -9.22
C THR A 291 -14.39 -24.54 -10.69
N ASP A 292 -15.62 -24.92 -11.00
CA ASP A 292 -16.18 -24.82 -12.35
C ASP A 292 -16.30 -23.37 -12.81
N ALA A 293 -16.76 -22.45 -11.95
CA ALA A 293 -16.82 -21.03 -12.24
C ALA A 293 -15.43 -20.45 -12.54
N LEU A 294 -14.39 -20.83 -11.79
CA LEU A 294 -13.01 -20.40 -12.02
C LEU A 294 -12.40 -21.03 -13.29
N ASN A 295 -12.79 -22.26 -13.64
CA ASN A 295 -12.40 -22.90 -14.91
C ASN A 295 -13.05 -22.19 -16.11
N LYS A 296 -14.35 -21.91 -16.03
CA LYS A 296 -15.07 -21.09 -17.01
C LYS A 296 -14.41 -19.71 -17.13
N LEU A 297 -14.11 -19.05 -16.02
CA LEU A 297 -13.40 -17.77 -15.98
C LEU A 297 -12.01 -17.85 -16.64
N THR A 298 -11.25 -18.92 -16.40
CA THR A 298 -9.96 -19.19 -17.04
C THR A 298 -10.12 -19.31 -18.55
N HIS A 299 -11.13 -20.05 -19.00
CA HIS A 299 -11.43 -20.22 -20.42
C HIS A 299 -11.81 -18.88 -21.07
N PHE A 300 -12.61 -18.05 -20.38
CA PHE A 300 -13.06 -16.76 -20.92
C PHE A 300 -11.98 -15.68 -20.93
N THR A 301 -11.14 -15.63 -19.90
CA THR A 301 -10.11 -14.59 -19.77
C THR A 301 -8.80 -14.96 -20.46
N GLU A 302 -8.63 -16.22 -20.89
CA GLU A 302 -7.37 -16.83 -21.32
C GLU A 302 -6.23 -16.66 -20.28
N LEU A 303 -6.58 -16.28 -19.04
CA LEU A 303 -5.65 -16.14 -17.93
C LEU A 303 -5.79 -17.39 -17.07
N PRO A 304 -4.70 -18.13 -16.78
CA PRO A 304 -4.77 -19.22 -15.84
C PRO A 304 -5.19 -18.67 -14.46
N VAL A 305 -6.41 -18.99 -14.03
CA VAL A 305 -6.86 -18.76 -12.63
C VAL A 305 -6.33 -19.89 -11.73
N ALA A 306 -5.36 -20.67 -12.23
CA ALA A 306 -4.71 -21.80 -11.57
C ALA A 306 -4.44 -21.49 -10.11
N SER A 307 -4.96 -22.39 -9.24
CA SER A 307 -4.79 -22.46 -7.79
C SER A 307 -3.90 -21.35 -7.25
N VAL A 308 -4.54 -20.26 -6.79
CA VAL A 308 -3.89 -19.15 -6.11
C VAL A 308 -2.77 -19.73 -5.27
N LYS A 309 -1.50 -19.47 -5.63
CA LYS A 309 -0.39 -19.78 -4.73
C LYS A 309 -0.80 -19.20 -3.38
N ASP A 310 -0.74 -19.98 -2.30
CA ASP A 310 -1.11 -19.60 -0.92
C ASP A 310 -0.41 -18.34 -0.38
N THR A 311 0.36 -17.65 -1.21
CA THR A 311 0.91 -16.33 -0.95
C THR A 311 -0.22 -15.34 -0.62
N PRO A 312 -0.26 -14.82 0.61
CA PRO A 312 -1.26 -13.84 1.02
C PRO A 312 -1.23 -12.59 0.15
N LEU A 313 -2.30 -11.79 0.21
CA LEU A 313 -2.33 -10.49 -0.44
C LEU A 313 -1.10 -9.66 0.01
N SER A 314 -0.39 -9.07 -0.96
CA SER A 314 0.71 -8.14 -0.70
C SER A 314 0.22 -6.69 -0.73
N CYS A 315 0.96 -5.79 -0.09
CA CYS A 315 0.83 -4.35 -0.29
C CYS A 315 1.46 -3.92 -1.63
N ASN A 316 0.83 -2.94 -2.29
CA ASN A 316 1.49 -2.10 -3.29
C ASN A 316 1.80 -0.76 -2.62
N PRO A 317 3.08 -0.32 -2.52
CA PRO A 317 3.44 0.91 -1.83
C PRO A 317 2.63 2.13 -2.26
N ASP A 318 2.35 2.27 -3.57
CA ASP A 318 1.63 3.44 -4.11
C ASP A 318 0.16 3.52 -3.67
N ASP A 319 -0.41 2.42 -3.20
CA ASP A 319 -1.82 2.31 -2.79
C ASP A 319 -2.00 2.42 -1.26
N MET A 320 -0.91 2.52 -0.49
CA MET A 320 -0.95 2.51 0.97
C MET A 320 -1.19 3.91 1.56
N LEU A 321 -1.76 3.96 2.77
CA LEU A 321 -1.84 5.19 3.55
C LEU A 321 -0.52 5.44 4.28
N HIS A 322 0.27 6.37 3.76
CA HIS A 322 1.52 6.81 4.37
C HIS A 322 1.26 7.87 5.46
N GLY A 323 1.71 7.59 6.67
CA GLY A 323 1.67 8.49 7.81
C GLY A 323 3.07 8.93 8.26
N TYR A 324 3.16 10.11 8.85
CA TYR A 324 4.41 10.65 9.38
C TYR A 324 4.17 11.30 10.75
N VAL A 325 4.96 10.92 11.73
CA VAL A 325 4.92 11.50 13.08
C VAL A 325 6.26 12.17 13.37
N SER A 326 6.25 13.47 13.66
CA SER A 326 7.45 14.17 14.14
C SER A 326 7.71 13.83 15.60
N ILE A 327 8.79 13.11 15.88
CA ILE A 327 9.21 12.68 17.23
C ILE A 327 9.87 13.84 17.98
N LYS A 328 10.86 14.48 17.35
CA LYS A 328 11.55 15.68 17.83
C LYS A 328 11.92 16.57 16.65
N PRO A 329 12.35 17.83 16.84
CA PRO A 329 12.71 18.71 15.73
C PRO A 329 13.69 18.02 14.76
N GLY A 330 13.33 17.98 13.48
CA GLY A 330 14.13 17.33 12.43
C GLY A 330 14.02 15.80 12.35
N VAL A 331 13.41 15.12 13.33
CA VAL A 331 13.27 13.65 13.36
C VAL A 331 11.81 13.25 13.23
N LYS A 332 11.48 12.54 12.14
CA LYS A 332 10.16 11.96 11.90
C LYS A 332 10.24 10.44 11.75
N THR A 333 9.15 9.78 12.12
CA THR A 333 8.91 8.36 11.87
C THR A 333 7.84 8.23 10.80
N HIS A 334 8.16 7.53 9.73
CA HIS A 334 7.23 7.11 8.68
C HIS A 334 6.59 5.77 9.06
N TYR A 335 5.32 5.61 8.71
CA TYR A 335 4.59 4.37 8.88
C TYR A 335 3.49 4.18 7.84
N ILE A 336 3.11 2.95 7.59
CA ILE A 336 1.90 2.58 6.85
C ILE A 336 0.79 2.22 7.83
N GLN A 337 -0.43 2.69 7.54
CA GLN A 337 -1.61 2.36 8.32
C GLN A 337 -2.63 1.57 7.49
N MET A 338 -3.19 0.50 8.06
CA MET A 338 -4.30 -0.23 7.45
C MET A 338 -5.20 -0.86 8.51
N GLY A 339 -6.51 -0.87 8.26
CA GLY A 339 -7.50 -1.51 9.13
C GLY A 339 -7.92 -0.69 10.34
N CYS A 340 -8.92 -1.21 11.04
CA CYS A 340 -9.51 -0.65 12.25
C CYS A 340 -9.60 -1.72 13.34
N GLY A 341 -9.62 -1.31 14.61
CA GLY A 341 -9.61 -2.22 15.76
C GLY A 341 -8.39 -2.02 16.67
N PRO A 342 -8.07 -2.99 17.55
CA PRO A 342 -6.93 -2.88 18.47
C PRO A 342 -5.62 -2.60 17.72
N PRO A 343 -4.79 -1.65 18.19
CA PRO A 343 -3.61 -1.22 17.45
C PRO A 343 -2.48 -2.26 17.55
N VAL A 344 -1.92 -2.62 16.39
CA VAL A 344 -0.79 -3.54 16.23
C VAL A 344 0.34 -2.80 15.53
N LEU A 345 1.48 -2.66 16.20
CA LEU A 345 2.67 -2.00 15.67
C LEU A 345 3.65 -3.06 15.15
N LEU A 346 4.05 -2.97 13.88
CA LEU A 346 5.01 -3.88 13.25
C LEU A 346 6.38 -3.19 13.14
N CYS A 347 7.39 -3.81 13.74
CA CYS A 347 8.77 -3.33 13.78
C CYS A 347 9.68 -4.32 13.01
N HIS A 348 10.21 -3.91 11.87
CA HIS A 348 11.16 -4.73 11.09
C HIS A 348 12.58 -4.71 11.69
N GLY A 349 13.48 -5.56 11.17
CA GLY A 349 14.88 -5.63 11.55
C GLY A 349 15.85 -5.09 10.50
N PHE A 350 17.05 -5.65 10.46
CA PHE A 350 18.14 -5.23 9.58
C PHE A 350 18.40 -6.22 8.44
N PRO A 351 18.65 -5.76 7.19
CA PRO A 351 18.37 -4.44 6.63
C PRO A 351 17.07 -4.47 5.83
N GLU A 352 15.97 -4.05 6.46
CA GLU A 352 14.62 -4.21 5.93
C GLU A 352 13.90 -2.88 5.68
N SER A 353 12.56 -2.90 5.65
CA SER A 353 11.65 -1.75 5.57
C SER A 353 10.29 -2.17 6.15
N TRP A 354 9.35 -1.23 6.35
CA TRP A 354 7.93 -1.56 6.57
C TRP A 354 7.41 -2.60 5.55
N TYR A 355 7.94 -2.58 4.32
CA TYR A 355 7.57 -3.46 3.22
C TYR A 355 7.93 -4.95 3.43
N SER A 356 8.77 -5.28 4.41
CA SER A 356 8.95 -6.67 4.84
C SER A 356 7.65 -7.28 5.38
N TRP A 357 6.76 -6.44 5.92
CA TRP A 357 5.45 -6.84 6.45
C TRP A 357 4.32 -6.82 5.40
N ARG A 358 4.64 -6.69 4.10
CA ARG A 358 3.64 -6.52 3.02
C ARG A 358 2.56 -7.59 2.96
N TYR A 359 2.83 -8.80 3.47
CA TYR A 359 1.85 -9.89 3.53
C TYR A 359 1.06 -9.93 4.83
N GLN A 360 1.58 -9.35 5.91
CA GLN A 360 0.96 -9.33 7.23
C GLN A 360 0.01 -8.14 7.36
N ILE A 361 0.36 -6.98 6.81
CA ILE A 361 -0.46 -5.75 6.89
C ILE A 361 -1.91 -5.99 6.45
N PRO A 362 -2.20 -6.49 5.23
CA PRO A 362 -3.58 -6.69 4.79
C PRO A 362 -4.26 -7.84 5.54
N ALA A 363 -3.53 -8.90 5.91
CA ALA A 363 -4.10 -10.05 6.62
C ALA A 363 -4.52 -9.69 8.05
N LEU A 364 -3.68 -8.95 8.78
CA LEU A 364 -4.00 -8.45 10.12
C LEU A 364 -5.11 -7.39 10.08
N ALA A 365 -5.10 -6.50 9.09
CA ALA A 365 -6.18 -5.53 8.90
C ALA A 365 -7.53 -6.22 8.63
N ALA A 366 -7.55 -7.23 7.75
CA ALA A 366 -8.73 -8.02 7.45
C ALA A 366 -9.23 -8.83 8.67
N ALA A 367 -8.32 -9.20 9.58
CA ALA A 367 -8.65 -9.86 10.84
C ALA A 367 -9.20 -8.93 11.94
N GLY A 368 -9.38 -7.62 11.64
CA GLY A 368 -9.99 -6.65 12.56
C GLY A 368 -9.00 -5.93 13.48
N PHE A 369 -7.76 -5.75 13.04
CA PHE A 369 -6.74 -4.98 13.76
C PHE A 369 -6.40 -3.68 13.04
N SER A 370 -6.04 -2.63 13.78
CA SER A 370 -5.47 -1.41 13.20
C SER A 370 -3.95 -1.55 13.16
N VAL A 371 -3.42 -1.78 11.96
CA VAL A 371 -2.01 -2.10 11.75
C VAL A 371 -1.21 -0.84 11.46
N PHE A 372 -0.06 -0.69 12.11
CA PHE A 372 0.91 0.37 11.91
C PHE A 372 2.27 -0.29 11.60
N ALA A 373 2.66 -0.33 10.32
CA ALA A 373 3.97 -0.86 9.93
C ALA A 373 4.98 0.27 9.79
N LEU A 374 6.00 0.28 10.65
CA LEU A 374 6.95 1.38 10.72
C LEU A 374 8.08 1.19 9.71
N ASP A 375 8.56 2.27 9.11
CA ASP A 375 9.99 2.33 8.78
C ASP A 375 10.73 2.68 10.07
N MET A 376 11.55 1.75 10.56
CA MET A 376 12.32 1.98 11.77
C MET A 376 13.30 3.15 11.57
N LYS A 377 13.76 3.75 12.67
CA LYS A 377 14.70 4.88 12.60
C LYS A 377 15.96 4.48 11.81
N GLY A 378 16.34 5.31 10.83
CA GLY A 378 17.44 5.01 9.92
C GLY A 378 17.06 4.31 8.62
N TYR A 379 15.77 4.00 8.42
CA TYR A 379 15.28 3.26 7.27
C TYR A 379 14.23 4.04 6.49
N GLY A 380 14.15 3.75 5.19
CA GLY A 380 13.13 4.25 4.27
C GLY A 380 12.87 5.76 4.40
N GLU A 381 11.62 6.12 4.68
CA GLU A 381 11.22 7.54 4.76
C GLU A 381 11.28 8.14 6.18
N SER A 382 11.70 7.33 7.17
CA SER A 382 11.99 7.82 8.53
C SER A 382 13.29 8.61 8.55
N THR A 383 13.39 9.63 9.42
CA THR A 383 14.63 10.38 9.57
C THR A 383 15.76 9.46 10.03
N ALA A 384 16.96 9.70 9.49
CA ALA A 384 18.17 8.96 9.82
C ALA A 384 19.27 9.88 10.40
N PRO A 385 19.21 10.25 11.70
CA PRO A 385 20.23 11.07 12.35
C PRO A 385 21.64 10.48 12.22
N ALA A 386 22.68 11.31 12.16
CA ALA A 386 24.04 10.83 11.92
C ALA A 386 24.67 10.11 13.13
N ASP A 387 24.31 10.54 14.33
CA ASP A 387 24.93 10.09 15.58
C ASP A 387 24.60 8.64 15.87
N ILE A 388 25.60 7.85 16.30
CA ILE A 388 25.45 6.42 16.57
C ILE A 388 24.48 6.21 17.75
N GLU A 389 24.57 7.07 18.74
CA GLU A 389 23.83 7.04 20.00
C GLU A 389 22.31 7.14 19.82
N GLU A 390 21.88 7.78 18.73
CA GLU A 390 20.47 7.93 18.35
C GLU A 390 19.78 6.58 18.06
N TYR A 391 20.57 5.52 17.87
CA TYR A 391 20.15 4.16 17.55
C TYR A 391 20.29 3.20 18.75
N SER A 392 20.55 3.71 19.95
CA SER A 392 20.50 2.92 21.17
C SER A 392 19.07 2.46 21.49
N LEU A 393 18.91 1.28 22.08
CA LEU A 393 17.59 0.73 22.46
C LEU A 393 16.83 1.68 23.39
N GLU A 394 17.53 2.39 24.29
CA GLU A 394 16.91 3.40 25.13
C GLU A 394 16.25 4.50 24.30
N GLN A 395 16.99 5.07 23.34
CA GLN A 395 16.48 6.15 22.50
C GLN A 395 15.37 5.67 21.58
N LEU A 396 15.51 4.48 20.98
CA LEU A 396 14.50 3.86 20.13
C LEU A 396 13.19 3.59 20.88
N CYS A 397 13.27 3.11 22.13
CA CYS A 397 12.08 2.96 22.97
C CYS A 397 11.43 4.32 23.26
N LYS A 398 12.20 5.36 23.64
CA LYS A 398 11.66 6.71 23.89
C LYS A 398 11.00 7.32 22.65
N ASP A 399 11.59 7.09 21.47
CA ASP A 399 11.05 7.53 20.19
C ASP A 399 9.70 6.82 19.93
N LEU A 400 9.59 5.52 20.23
CA LEU A 400 8.35 4.76 20.07
C LEU A 400 7.25 5.20 21.05
N ILE A 401 7.62 5.52 22.29
CA ILE A 401 6.70 6.11 23.28
C ILE A 401 6.14 7.44 22.77
N THR A 402 7.02 8.30 22.26
CA THR A 402 6.62 9.60 21.70
C THR A 402 5.73 9.43 20.47
N PHE A 403 6.05 8.46 19.61
CA PHE A 403 5.23 8.09 18.45
C PHE A 403 3.80 7.73 18.89
N MET A 404 3.68 6.85 19.89
CA MET A 404 2.39 6.44 20.44
C MET A 404 1.63 7.60 21.07
N ASP A 405 2.30 8.47 21.83
CA ASP A 405 1.70 9.64 22.47
C ASP A 405 1.11 10.61 21.43
N LYS A 406 1.85 10.86 20.34
CA LYS A 406 1.42 11.77 19.26
C LYS A 406 0.22 11.24 18.47
N LEU A 407 0.07 9.92 18.39
CA LEU A 407 -1.10 9.27 17.80
C LEU A 407 -2.22 9.03 18.82
N ALA A 408 -2.05 9.49 20.07
CA ALA A 408 -2.98 9.26 21.17
C ALA A 408 -3.27 7.78 21.41
N ILE A 409 -2.26 6.92 21.24
CA ILE A 409 -2.37 5.47 21.46
C ILE A 409 -1.84 5.12 22.86
N PRO A 410 -2.71 4.76 23.81
CA PRO A 410 -2.27 4.48 25.18
C PRO A 410 -1.50 3.16 25.27
N GLN A 411 -1.94 2.11 24.59
CA GLN A 411 -1.28 0.80 24.55
C GLN A 411 -1.36 0.19 23.15
N VAL A 412 -0.35 -0.62 22.80
CA VAL A 412 -0.30 -1.36 21.52
C VAL A 412 0.05 -2.82 21.73
N THR A 413 -0.35 -3.68 20.80
CA THR A 413 0.35 -4.95 20.60
C THR A 413 1.58 -4.68 19.73
N LEU A 414 2.77 -5.03 20.23
CA LEU A 414 4.02 -4.90 19.48
C LEU A 414 4.37 -6.23 18.81
N VAL A 415 4.74 -6.18 17.53
CA VAL A 415 5.24 -7.34 16.78
C VAL A 415 6.58 -6.96 16.16
N GLY A 416 7.65 -7.68 16.50
CA GLY A 416 8.99 -7.38 16.05
C GLY A 416 9.66 -8.57 15.36
N HIS A 417 10.55 -8.31 14.42
CA HIS A 417 11.44 -9.30 13.80
C HIS A 417 12.89 -8.79 13.84
N ASP A 418 13.87 -9.70 14.01
CA ASP A 418 15.30 -9.36 14.15
C ASP A 418 15.54 -8.22 15.18
N TRP A 419 16.12 -7.08 14.81
CA TRP A 419 16.31 -5.91 15.69
C TRP A 419 14.99 -5.30 16.16
N GLY A 420 13.95 -5.35 15.33
CA GLY A 420 12.59 -5.02 15.74
C GLY A 420 12.13 -5.94 16.87
N GLY A 421 12.47 -7.24 16.82
CA GLY A 421 12.24 -8.21 17.90
C GLY A 421 12.93 -7.82 19.21
N ALA A 422 14.20 -7.42 19.14
CA ALA A 422 14.94 -6.94 20.32
C ALA A 422 14.33 -5.66 20.91
N LEU A 423 13.86 -4.73 20.05
CA LEU A 423 13.18 -3.52 20.46
C LEU A 423 11.86 -3.80 21.17
N VAL A 424 11.00 -4.66 20.62
CA VAL A 424 9.68 -4.94 21.23
C VAL A 424 9.82 -5.67 22.58
N TRP A 425 10.82 -6.54 22.73
CA TRP A 425 11.16 -7.11 24.04
C TRP A 425 11.63 -6.05 25.04
N SER A 426 12.44 -5.09 24.58
CA SER A 426 12.89 -3.98 25.42
C SER A 426 11.72 -3.08 25.84
N MET A 427 10.81 -2.77 24.93
CA MET A 427 9.57 -2.04 25.24
C MET A 427 8.74 -2.77 26.31
N ALA A 428 8.57 -4.09 26.17
CA ALA A 428 7.83 -4.88 27.16
C ALA A 428 8.51 -4.88 28.54
N GLN A 429 9.85 -4.86 28.60
CA GLN A 429 10.60 -4.83 29.87
C GLN A 429 10.58 -3.47 30.55
N TYR A 430 10.75 -2.38 29.79
CA TYR A 430 11.00 -1.05 30.36
C TYR A 430 9.80 -0.11 30.33
N TYR A 431 8.78 -0.42 29.51
CA TYR A 431 7.53 0.34 29.38
C TYR A 431 6.31 -0.60 29.32
N PRO A 432 6.17 -1.56 30.26
CA PRO A 432 5.10 -2.56 30.24
C PRO A 432 3.70 -1.93 30.22
N GLU A 433 3.53 -0.75 30.80
CA GLU A 433 2.29 0.01 30.82
C GLU A 433 1.82 0.45 29.42
N ARG A 434 2.71 0.49 28.44
CA ARG A 434 2.43 0.87 27.04
C ARG A 434 2.26 -0.34 26.13
N VAL A 435 2.54 -1.55 26.63
CA VAL A 435 2.53 -2.78 25.84
C VAL A 435 1.36 -3.66 26.26
N ARG A 436 0.34 -3.72 25.40
CA ARG A 436 -0.84 -4.57 25.59
C ARG A 436 -0.50 -6.06 25.47
N ALA A 437 0.32 -6.39 24.47
CA ALA A 437 0.87 -7.71 24.21
C ALA A 437 2.13 -7.57 23.35
N VAL A 438 2.98 -8.58 23.31
CA VAL A 438 4.23 -8.56 22.54
C VAL A 438 4.47 -9.85 21.78
N ALA A 439 4.87 -9.77 20.53
CA ALA A 439 5.29 -10.91 19.72
C ALA A 439 6.66 -10.64 19.11
N SER A 440 7.52 -11.65 19.11
CA SER A 440 8.80 -11.60 18.41
C SER A 440 8.94 -12.78 17.45
N LEU A 441 9.36 -12.47 16.23
CA LEU A 441 9.72 -13.41 15.19
C LEU A 441 11.25 -13.55 15.22
N ASN A 442 11.71 -14.78 15.42
CA ASN A 442 13.11 -15.22 15.42
C ASN A 442 13.88 -14.77 16.66
N THR A 443 13.84 -13.49 17.01
CA THR A 443 14.65 -12.91 18.10
C THR A 443 14.13 -13.31 19.48
N PRO A 444 14.88 -14.09 20.26
CA PRO A 444 14.51 -14.42 21.63
C PRO A 444 14.72 -13.24 22.57
N LEU A 445 14.15 -13.33 23.78
CA LEU A 445 14.54 -12.43 24.85
C LEU A 445 15.90 -12.84 25.41
N PHE A 446 16.97 -12.16 25.00
CA PHE A 446 18.31 -12.46 25.48
C PHE A 446 18.51 -12.07 26.95
N PRO A 447 19.13 -12.95 27.78
CA PRO A 447 19.49 -12.59 29.14
C PRO A 447 20.66 -11.60 29.14
N VAL A 448 20.49 -10.49 29.85
CA VAL A 448 21.58 -9.54 30.14
C VAL A 448 22.25 -9.92 31.45
N ASP A 449 23.54 -10.19 31.39
CA ASP A 449 24.40 -10.49 32.53
C ASP A 449 25.20 -9.22 32.88
N PRO A 450 25.01 -8.63 34.08
CA PRO A 450 25.73 -7.42 34.48
C PRO A 450 27.19 -7.68 34.86
N THR A 451 27.64 -8.94 34.92
CA THR A 451 28.99 -9.32 35.33
C THR A 451 29.93 -9.61 34.17
N VAL A 452 29.40 -9.73 32.95
CA VAL A 452 30.16 -10.07 31.75
C VAL A 452 30.17 -8.90 30.79
N ASP A 453 31.36 -8.54 30.29
CA ASP A 453 31.52 -7.53 29.26
C ASP A 453 30.73 -7.93 27.99
N PRO A 454 29.90 -7.04 27.43
CA PRO A 454 29.03 -7.41 26.32
C PRO A 454 29.80 -7.70 25.03
N MET A 455 30.99 -7.12 24.84
CA MET A 455 31.85 -7.41 23.68
C MET A 455 32.55 -8.77 23.83
N GLN A 456 32.98 -9.13 25.04
CA GLN A 456 33.47 -10.47 25.35
C GLN A 456 32.40 -11.53 25.11
N LYS A 457 31.15 -11.26 25.51
CA LYS A 457 30.02 -12.15 25.24
C LYS A 457 29.78 -12.30 23.73
N LEU A 458 29.84 -11.21 22.96
CA LEU A 458 29.67 -11.26 21.51
C LEU A 458 30.74 -12.14 20.84
N LYS A 459 32.01 -11.95 21.23
CA LYS A 459 33.16 -12.73 20.73
C LYS A 459 33.09 -14.22 21.08
N ALA A 460 32.37 -14.58 22.14
CA ALA A 460 32.24 -15.98 22.57
C ALA A 460 31.32 -16.81 21.66
N PHE A 461 30.49 -16.18 20.81
CA PHE A 461 29.56 -16.85 19.91
C PHE A 461 29.97 -16.62 18.45
N PRO A 462 30.59 -17.62 17.78
CA PRO A 462 31.09 -17.46 16.41
C PRO A 462 30.03 -16.99 15.41
N ILE A 463 28.76 -17.37 15.58
CA ILE A 463 27.66 -16.97 14.70
C ILE A 463 27.37 -15.46 14.70
N PHE A 464 27.85 -14.72 15.71
CA PHE A 464 27.71 -13.26 15.82
C PHE A 464 28.96 -12.50 15.39
N ASP A 465 29.96 -13.16 14.79
CA ASP A 465 31.20 -12.51 14.34
C ASP A 465 30.93 -11.38 13.32
N TYR A 466 29.90 -11.53 12.49
CA TYR A 466 29.43 -10.45 11.60
C TYR A 466 29.04 -9.15 12.34
N GLN A 467 28.53 -9.23 13.58
CA GLN A 467 28.19 -8.04 14.36
C GLN A 467 29.44 -7.30 14.81
N ILE A 468 30.57 -8.00 14.99
CA ILE A 468 31.88 -7.39 15.26
C ILE A 468 32.38 -6.67 14.01
N TYR A 469 32.24 -7.31 12.83
CA TYR A 469 32.56 -6.69 11.54
C TYR A 469 31.77 -5.39 11.31
N PHE A 470 30.52 -5.32 11.77
CA PHE A 470 29.68 -4.13 11.65
C PHE A 470 30.06 -2.95 12.58
N GLN A 471 30.95 -3.15 13.56
CA GLN A 471 31.27 -2.11 14.55
C GLN A 471 32.01 -0.92 13.93
N GLU A 472 33.00 -1.16 13.06
CA GLU A 472 33.83 -0.09 12.49
C GLU A 472 33.05 0.72 11.44
N PRO A 473 32.81 2.03 11.65
CA PRO A 473 32.09 2.86 10.70
C PRO A 473 32.80 2.98 9.35
N GLY A 474 32.08 2.68 8.27
CA GLY A 474 32.56 2.78 6.89
C GLY A 474 33.05 1.46 6.31
N VAL A 475 33.35 0.45 7.12
CA VAL A 475 33.84 -0.86 6.63
C VAL A 475 32.70 -1.67 6.02
N ALA A 476 31.68 -1.98 6.82
CA ALA A 476 30.53 -2.73 6.34
C ALA A 476 29.68 -1.91 5.36
N GLU A 477 29.59 -0.59 5.54
CA GLU A 477 28.96 0.30 4.55
C GLU A 477 29.58 0.13 3.17
N ALA A 478 30.90 0.13 3.06
CA ALA A 478 31.59 0.01 1.77
C ALA A 478 31.25 -1.31 1.06
N GLU A 479 31.21 -2.43 1.80
CA GLU A 479 30.85 -3.74 1.23
C GLU A 479 29.36 -3.82 0.84
N LEU A 480 28.46 -3.32 1.70
CA LEU A 480 27.01 -3.44 1.48
C LEU A 480 26.49 -2.47 0.40
N GLU A 481 27.14 -1.31 0.22
CA GLU A 481 26.74 -0.25 -0.71
C GLU A 481 27.39 -0.38 -2.09
N GLU A 482 28.43 -1.22 -2.26
CA GLU A 482 29.12 -1.44 -3.54
C GLU A 482 28.16 -1.86 -4.66
N ASP A 483 27.29 -2.83 -4.37
CA ASP A 483 26.19 -3.24 -5.25
C ASP A 483 24.95 -3.59 -4.41
N LEU A 484 24.03 -2.63 -4.29
CA LEU A 484 22.76 -2.80 -3.58
C LEU A 484 21.93 -3.98 -4.11
N LYS A 485 21.96 -4.22 -5.43
CA LYS A 485 21.21 -5.32 -6.03
C LYS A 485 21.79 -6.65 -5.57
N ARG A 486 23.11 -6.78 -5.58
CA ARG A 486 23.83 -7.96 -5.07
C ARG A 486 23.57 -8.15 -3.58
N THR A 487 23.69 -7.10 -2.78
CA THR A 487 23.43 -7.10 -1.33
C THR A 487 22.05 -7.67 -1.00
N PHE A 488 20.97 -7.16 -1.60
CA PHE A 488 19.62 -7.64 -1.31
C PHE A 488 19.34 -9.05 -1.85
N LYS A 489 19.99 -9.45 -2.94
CA LYS A 489 19.94 -10.84 -3.44
C LYS A 489 20.68 -11.81 -2.52
N ILE A 490 21.75 -11.39 -1.86
CA ILE A 490 22.48 -12.20 -0.87
C ILE A 490 21.69 -12.29 0.43
N PHE A 491 21.11 -11.19 0.89
CA PHE A 491 20.34 -11.19 2.12
C PHE A 491 19.06 -12.00 1.96
N PHE A 492 18.16 -11.60 1.06
CA PHE A 492 16.81 -12.16 0.96
C PHE A 492 16.77 -13.49 0.19
N VAL A 493 17.27 -14.55 0.84
CA VAL A 493 17.29 -15.93 0.32
C VAL A 493 16.47 -16.86 1.22
N ASP A 494 15.64 -17.70 0.60
CA ASP A 494 14.82 -18.69 1.31
C ASP A 494 15.65 -19.90 1.79
N SER A 495 15.16 -20.61 2.81
CA SER A 495 15.90 -21.74 3.40
C SER A 495 16.04 -22.95 2.48
N ASN A 496 15.23 -23.03 1.41
CA ASN A 496 15.07 -24.22 0.57
C ASN A 496 15.85 -24.16 -0.74
N HIS A 497 16.49 -23.04 -1.05
CA HIS A 497 17.19 -22.85 -2.32
C HIS A 497 18.53 -23.62 -2.34
N LYS A 498 18.48 -24.89 -2.76
CA LYS A 498 19.61 -25.85 -2.72
C LYS A 498 20.88 -25.36 -3.44
N ASP A 499 20.71 -24.58 -4.50
CA ASP A 499 21.82 -24.15 -5.38
C ASP A 499 22.32 -22.73 -5.09
N MET A 500 21.86 -22.09 -4.00
CA MET A 500 22.26 -20.73 -3.65
C MET A 500 23.47 -20.70 -2.71
N PRO A 501 24.44 -19.79 -2.94
CA PRO A 501 25.56 -19.57 -2.04
C PRO A 501 25.06 -19.21 -0.63
N LYS A 502 25.44 -19.97 0.38
CA LYS A 502 25.06 -19.68 1.77
C LYS A 502 26.03 -18.69 2.39
N ILE A 503 25.51 -17.59 2.90
CA ILE A 503 26.27 -16.66 3.73
C ILE A 503 26.71 -17.36 5.02
N SER A 504 27.98 -17.18 5.39
CA SER A 504 28.48 -17.62 6.69
C SER A 504 28.67 -16.41 7.59
N THR A 505 27.95 -16.36 8.72
CA THR A 505 28.05 -15.26 9.68
C THR A 505 29.19 -15.43 10.68
N ALA A 506 29.86 -16.58 10.66
CA ALA A 506 31.03 -16.88 11.47
C ALA A 506 32.33 -16.65 10.70
N GLY A 507 33.36 -16.14 11.39
CA GLY A 507 34.68 -15.87 10.81
C GLY A 507 34.69 -14.75 9.76
N VAL A 508 33.68 -13.87 9.78
CA VAL A 508 33.54 -12.72 8.87
C VAL A 508 34.72 -11.76 9.03
N CYS A 509 35.12 -11.46 10.27
CA CYS A 509 36.26 -10.57 10.53
C CYS A 509 37.57 -11.14 9.96
N ALA A 510 37.79 -12.44 10.12
CA ALA A 510 38.97 -13.12 9.60
C ALA A 510 38.98 -13.23 8.08
N ARG A 511 37.80 -13.40 7.45
CA ARG A 511 37.65 -13.41 5.99
C ARG A 511 37.74 -12.02 5.37
N GLY A 512 37.60 -10.96 6.15
CA GLY A 512 37.70 -9.57 5.69
C GLY A 512 36.42 -9.00 5.07
N GLY A 513 35.28 -9.69 5.20
CA GLY A 513 34.00 -9.25 4.67
C GLY A 513 32.92 -10.32 4.75
N LEU A 514 31.67 -9.87 4.75
CA LEU A 514 30.49 -10.71 4.81
C LEU A 514 30.25 -11.45 3.49
N PHE A 515 30.59 -10.82 2.36
CA PHE A 515 30.36 -11.32 1.00
C PHE A 515 31.59 -11.97 0.36
N VAL A 516 32.74 -11.93 1.04
CA VAL A 516 33.99 -12.55 0.56
C VAL A 516 33.79 -14.05 0.34
N GLY A 517 34.07 -14.49 -0.89
CA GLY A 517 33.92 -15.88 -1.33
C GLY A 517 32.56 -16.22 -1.95
N LEU A 518 31.62 -15.27 -1.99
CA LEU A 518 30.36 -15.42 -2.72
C LEU A 518 30.52 -14.99 -4.20
N PRO A 519 29.79 -15.59 -5.14
CA PRO A 519 29.75 -15.13 -6.53
C PRO A 519 29.36 -13.65 -6.67
N GLU A 520 29.79 -13.03 -7.76
CA GLU A 520 29.37 -11.66 -8.10
C GLU A 520 27.90 -11.62 -8.53
N ASP A 521 27.49 -12.51 -9.45
CA ASP A 521 26.09 -12.66 -9.84
C ASP A 521 25.40 -13.72 -8.99
N ILE A 522 24.45 -13.26 -8.18
CA ILE A 522 23.64 -14.07 -7.29
C ILE A 522 22.25 -14.21 -7.90
N ALA A 523 21.70 -15.43 -7.96
CA ALA A 523 20.34 -15.63 -8.46
C ALA A 523 19.31 -14.98 -7.51
N MET A 524 18.18 -14.54 -8.03
CA MET A 524 17.12 -13.96 -7.19
C MET A 524 16.30 -15.07 -6.55
N SER A 525 16.08 -15.01 -5.22
CA SER A 525 15.20 -15.94 -4.52
C SER A 525 13.74 -15.78 -4.96
N ASN A 526 12.97 -16.87 -4.86
CA ASN A 526 11.54 -16.88 -5.13
C ASN A 526 10.71 -16.06 -4.12
N MET A 527 11.30 -15.60 -3.00
CA MET A 527 10.62 -14.70 -2.05
C MET A 527 10.43 -13.28 -2.58
N LEU A 528 11.21 -12.90 -3.60
CA LEU A 528 11.19 -11.57 -4.19
C LEU A 528 10.74 -11.62 -5.65
N SER A 529 9.86 -10.68 -6.00
CA SER A 529 9.71 -10.24 -7.38
C SER A 529 10.76 -9.18 -7.73
N GLU A 530 10.96 -8.91 -9.02
CA GLU A 530 11.85 -7.81 -9.44
C GLU A 530 11.35 -6.46 -8.88
N SER A 531 10.04 -6.24 -8.78
CA SER A 531 9.49 -5.03 -8.15
C SER A 531 9.82 -4.95 -6.67
N ASP A 532 9.82 -6.06 -5.93
CA ASP A 532 10.20 -6.06 -4.51
C ASP A 532 11.69 -5.72 -4.35
N LEU A 533 12.55 -6.34 -5.16
CA LEU A 533 13.98 -6.05 -5.16
C LEU A 533 14.26 -4.57 -5.48
N GLN A 534 13.62 -4.03 -6.51
CA GLN A 534 13.74 -2.62 -6.86
C GLN A 534 13.21 -1.68 -5.77
N TYR A 535 12.19 -2.09 -5.02
CA TYR A 535 11.73 -1.33 -3.87
C TYR A 535 12.84 -1.19 -2.82
N TYR A 536 13.47 -2.28 -2.38
CA TYR A 536 14.55 -2.20 -1.39
C TYR A 536 15.76 -1.41 -1.91
N ILE A 537 16.18 -1.61 -3.15
CA ILE A 537 17.26 -0.81 -3.76
C ILE A 537 16.93 0.69 -3.69
N ASN A 538 15.69 1.07 -4.03
CA ASN A 538 15.28 2.48 -4.00
C ASN A 538 15.23 3.08 -2.60
N GLN A 539 14.95 2.28 -1.56
CA GLN A 539 14.94 2.76 -0.18
C GLN A 539 16.35 3.03 0.37
N TYR A 540 17.37 2.35 -0.17
CA TYR A 540 18.75 2.43 0.35
C TYR A 540 19.70 3.23 -0.55
N LYS A 541 19.34 3.52 -1.80
CA LYS A 541 20.24 4.21 -2.75
C LYS A 541 20.75 5.58 -2.29
N ASP A 542 19.96 6.31 -1.51
CA ASP A 542 20.28 7.68 -1.10
C ASP A 542 20.82 7.74 0.35
N SER A 543 20.37 6.82 1.22
CA SER A 543 20.65 6.81 2.66
C SER A 543 21.70 5.78 3.08
N GLY A 544 21.97 4.78 2.23
CA GLY A 544 22.95 3.72 2.46
C GLY A 544 22.65 2.86 3.69
N PHE A 545 23.67 2.12 4.13
CA PHE A 545 23.64 1.21 5.28
C PHE A 545 24.22 1.83 6.53
N LYS A 546 24.87 3.00 6.46
CA LYS A 546 25.48 3.65 7.64
C LYS A 546 24.53 3.77 8.82
N ARG A 547 23.27 4.13 8.55
CA ARG A 547 22.24 4.40 9.56
C ARG A 547 21.61 3.10 10.08
N PRO A 548 21.19 2.16 9.21
CA PRO A 548 20.88 0.79 9.62
C PRO A 548 21.94 0.11 10.50
N LEU A 549 23.23 0.22 10.13
CA LEU A 549 24.33 -0.41 10.87
C LEU A 549 24.54 0.16 12.29
N ASN A 550 24.14 1.42 12.53
CA ASN A 550 24.25 2.03 13.87
C ASN A 550 23.41 1.31 14.93
N TRP A 551 22.41 0.51 14.55
CA TRP A 551 21.69 -0.37 15.49
C TRP A 551 22.64 -1.38 16.17
N TYR A 552 23.65 -1.86 15.46
CA TYR A 552 24.68 -2.77 16.00
C TYR A 552 25.76 -2.06 16.81
N ARG A 553 25.92 -0.73 16.70
CA ARG A 553 27.05 0.04 17.25
C ARG A 553 26.80 0.60 18.65
N ASN A 554 25.76 0.12 19.32
CA ASN A 554 25.35 0.56 20.66
C ASN A 554 25.53 -0.51 21.73
N VAL A 555 26.39 -1.52 21.51
CA VAL A 555 26.55 -2.71 22.37
C VAL A 555 26.72 -2.35 23.85
N GLU A 556 27.73 -1.54 24.18
CA GLU A 556 28.03 -1.15 25.56
C GLU A 556 26.94 -0.26 26.16
N ARG A 557 26.42 0.70 25.37
CA ARG A 557 25.37 1.62 25.81
C ARG A 557 24.07 0.88 26.14
N ASN A 558 23.66 -0.03 25.26
CA ASN A 558 22.49 -0.88 25.47
C ASN A 558 22.68 -1.75 26.72
N TRP A 559 23.84 -2.38 26.88
CA TRP A 559 24.15 -3.18 28.07
C TRP A 559 24.10 -2.36 29.36
N LYS A 560 24.73 -1.17 29.40
CA LYS A 560 24.70 -0.26 30.55
C LYS A 560 23.28 0.14 30.91
N TRP A 561 22.47 0.54 29.92
CA TRP A 561 21.08 0.92 30.14
C TRP A 561 20.25 -0.25 30.67
N MET A 562 20.36 -1.43 30.08
CA MET A 562 19.63 -2.62 30.51
C MET A 562 20.03 -3.11 31.91
N CYS A 563 21.29 -2.90 32.32
CA CYS A 563 21.76 -3.22 33.66
C CYS A 563 21.34 -2.17 34.71
N SER A 564 21.07 -0.93 34.30
CA SER A 564 20.73 0.17 35.22
C SER A 564 19.34 0.10 35.84
N ARG A 565 18.48 -0.83 35.38
CA ARG A 565 17.07 -0.91 35.77
C ARG A 565 16.70 -2.33 36.24
N PRO A 566 15.83 -2.45 37.26
CA PRO A 566 15.32 -3.76 37.67
C PRO A 566 14.48 -4.38 36.55
N ARG A 567 14.71 -5.68 36.29
CA ARG A 567 14.00 -6.46 35.27
C ARG A 567 13.07 -7.46 35.93
N GLY A 568 11.78 -7.13 35.96
CA GLY A 568 10.72 -8.02 36.44
C GLY A 568 10.35 -9.12 35.45
N LYS A 569 9.39 -9.96 35.82
CA LYS A 569 8.75 -10.89 34.88
C LYS A 569 7.80 -10.13 33.95
N LEU A 570 7.74 -10.54 32.69
CA LEU A 570 6.78 -10.02 31.72
C LEU A 570 5.45 -10.74 31.91
N MET A 571 4.45 -10.02 32.40
CA MET A 571 3.13 -10.59 32.74
C MET A 571 2.08 -10.40 31.64
N MET A 572 2.31 -9.50 30.67
CA MET A 572 1.44 -9.36 29.51
C MET A 572 1.49 -10.61 28.62
N PRO A 573 0.46 -10.87 27.79
CA PRO A 573 0.50 -11.91 26.78
C PRO A 573 1.68 -11.72 25.85
N ALA A 574 2.45 -12.78 25.64
CA ALA A 574 3.66 -12.76 24.83
C ALA A 574 3.68 -13.94 23.84
N LEU A 575 4.23 -13.73 22.64
CA LEU A 575 4.45 -14.76 21.63
C LEU A 575 5.92 -14.79 21.21
N MET A 576 6.52 -15.98 21.24
CA MET A 576 7.81 -16.25 20.60
C MET A 576 7.57 -17.16 19.38
N LEU A 577 7.82 -16.64 18.17
CA LEU A 577 7.75 -17.41 16.93
C LEU A 577 9.18 -17.75 16.47
N THR A 578 9.56 -19.03 16.51
CA THR A 578 10.89 -19.48 16.06
C THR A 578 10.86 -20.04 14.64
N ALA A 579 11.94 -19.80 13.89
CA ALA A 579 12.15 -20.32 12.54
C ALA A 579 13.24 -21.40 12.55
N GLY A 580 12.94 -22.61 12.06
CA GLY A 580 13.79 -23.80 12.24
C GLY A 580 15.11 -23.78 11.46
N LYS A 581 15.16 -23.04 10.34
CA LYS A 581 16.36 -22.89 9.50
C LYS A 581 17.01 -21.51 9.60
N ASP A 582 16.61 -20.68 10.56
CA ASP A 582 17.37 -19.46 10.87
C ASP A 582 18.77 -19.87 11.33
N ILE A 583 19.80 -19.36 10.66
CA ILE A 583 21.21 -19.74 10.90
C ILE A 583 21.89 -18.86 11.95
N VAL A 584 21.24 -17.79 12.40
CA VAL A 584 21.76 -16.83 13.40
C VAL A 584 20.90 -16.90 14.67
N LEU A 585 19.60 -16.67 14.55
CA LEU A 585 18.67 -16.65 15.67
C LEU A 585 18.07 -18.04 15.89
N LEU A 586 18.96 -18.99 16.21
CA LEU A 586 18.63 -20.40 16.37
C LEU A 586 17.48 -20.59 17.39
N PRO A 587 16.50 -21.49 17.13
CA PRO A 587 15.39 -21.74 18.06
C PRO A 587 15.83 -22.04 19.50
N VAL A 588 16.96 -22.71 19.68
CA VAL A 588 17.55 -23.07 20.98
C VAL A 588 17.88 -21.84 21.85
N LEU A 589 18.15 -20.68 21.23
CA LEU A 589 18.43 -19.44 21.96
C LEU A 589 17.20 -18.90 22.72
N SER A 590 16.00 -19.38 22.38
CA SER A 590 14.75 -19.04 23.08
C SER A 590 14.43 -19.95 24.27
N LYS A 591 15.28 -20.94 24.56
CA LYS A 591 15.07 -21.90 25.66
C LYS A 591 15.10 -21.18 27.02
N GLY A 592 14.12 -21.43 27.87
CA GLY A 592 14.03 -20.88 29.22
C GLY A 592 13.37 -19.50 29.32
N MET A 593 12.86 -18.94 28.22
CA MET A 593 12.14 -17.66 28.24
C MET A 593 10.93 -17.67 29.20
N GLU A 594 10.31 -18.82 29.43
CA GLU A 594 9.17 -19.02 30.34
C GLU A 594 9.50 -18.59 31.79
N GLU A 595 10.76 -18.65 32.20
CA GLU A 595 11.18 -18.20 33.54
C GLU A 595 11.00 -16.68 33.73
N LYS A 596 11.16 -15.93 32.63
CA LYS A 596 11.02 -14.47 32.57
C LYS A 596 9.64 -14.05 32.08
N ILE A 597 8.94 -14.91 31.34
CA ILE A 597 7.66 -14.61 30.70
C ILE A 597 6.67 -15.75 31.02
N PRO A 598 6.00 -15.73 32.19
CA PRO A 598 5.11 -16.82 32.59
C PRO A 598 3.96 -17.08 31.62
N ASN A 599 3.50 -16.04 30.91
CA ASN A 599 2.38 -16.10 29.96
C ASN A 599 2.86 -16.24 28.50
N LEU A 600 4.02 -16.87 28.28
CA LEU A 600 4.59 -17.05 26.95
C LEU A 600 3.82 -18.10 26.13
N THR A 601 3.37 -17.69 24.96
CA THR A 601 2.90 -18.57 23.88
C THR A 601 4.05 -18.81 22.91
N ARG A 602 4.13 -20.01 22.31
CA ARG A 602 5.11 -20.33 21.27
C ARG A 602 4.43 -20.65 19.95
N GLY A 603 5.03 -20.16 18.87
CA GLY A 603 4.85 -20.67 17.53
C GLY A 603 6.18 -21.18 16.98
N HIS A 604 6.12 -22.07 16.01
CA HIS A 604 7.31 -22.60 15.35
C HIS A 604 7.02 -22.89 13.88
N ILE A 605 7.96 -22.55 13.00
CA ILE A 605 7.92 -22.88 11.58
C ILE A 605 9.24 -23.57 11.21
N GLU A 606 9.21 -24.90 11.04
CA GLU A 606 10.40 -25.74 10.88
C GLU A 606 11.18 -25.38 9.61
N GLU A 607 10.51 -25.35 8.46
CA GLU A 607 11.12 -25.07 7.15
C GLU A 607 11.07 -23.56 6.83
N CYS A 608 11.67 -22.75 7.69
CA CYS A 608 11.74 -21.30 7.55
C CYS A 608 13.12 -20.77 7.96
N GLY A 609 13.71 -19.93 7.13
CA GLY A 609 14.92 -19.18 7.42
C GLY A 609 14.67 -17.87 8.16
N HIS A 610 15.62 -16.95 8.03
CA HIS A 610 15.64 -15.68 8.77
C HIS A 610 14.53 -14.71 8.36
N TRP A 611 14.16 -14.66 7.07
CA TRP A 611 13.22 -13.67 6.51
C TRP A 611 11.76 -14.11 6.64
N THR A 612 11.37 -14.42 7.87
CA THR A 612 10.19 -15.21 8.19
C THR A 612 8.88 -14.63 7.65
N GLN A 613 8.72 -13.29 7.66
CA GLN A 613 7.53 -12.60 7.17
C GLN A 613 7.26 -12.82 5.68
N MET A 614 8.33 -12.94 4.89
CA MET A 614 8.27 -13.07 3.43
C MET A 614 8.50 -14.51 2.94
N GLU A 615 9.19 -15.33 3.74
CA GLU A 615 9.45 -16.73 3.40
C GLU A 615 8.23 -17.62 3.64
N LYS A 616 7.58 -17.46 4.81
CA LYS A 616 6.40 -18.23 5.23
C LYS A 616 5.23 -17.31 5.63
N PRO A 617 4.78 -16.43 4.71
CA PRO A 617 3.82 -15.39 5.03
C PRO A 617 2.47 -15.95 5.50
N ALA A 618 2.00 -17.05 4.92
CA ALA A 618 0.72 -17.66 5.28
C ALA A 618 0.75 -18.24 6.70
N GLU A 619 1.82 -18.96 7.05
CA GLU A 619 2.01 -19.53 8.37
C GLU A 619 2.18 -18.45 9.44
N VAL A 620 2.97 -17.40 9.14
CA VAL A 620 3.12 -16.23 10.02
C VAL A 620 1.76 -15.58 10.27
N ASN A 621 1.00 -15.32 9.20
CA ASN A 621 -0.33 -14.71 9.32
C ASN A 621 -1.26 -15.57 10.18
N ARG A 622 -1.31 -16.88 9.93
CA ARG A 622 -2.14 -17.81 10.70
C ARG A 622 -1.80 -17.80 12.19
N ILE A 623 -0.51 -17.86 12.53
CA ILE A 623 -0.04 -17.87 13.92
C ILE A 623 -0.35 -16.53 14.60
N LEU A 624 0.03 -15.41 13.97
CA LEU A 624 -0.19 -14.07 14.52
C LEU A 624 -1.68 -13.76 14.71
N ILE A 625 -2.52 -14.01 13.70
CA ILE A 625 -3.96 -13.75 13.76
C ILE A 625 -4.60 -14.58 14.87
N SER A 626 -4.30 -15.88 14.92
CA SER A 626 -4.84 -16.77 15.97
C SER A 626 -4.47 -16.30 17.37
N TRP A 627 -3.19 -15.96 17.58
CA TRP A 627 -2.71 -15.46 18.87
C TRP A 627 -3.30 -14.09 19.23
N LEU A 628 -3.40 -13.16 18.27
CA LEU A 628 -3.97 -11.83 18.48
C LEU A 628 -5.46 -11.91 18.83
N GLN A 629 -6.24 -12.71 18.09
CA GLN A 629 -7.67 -12.89 18.35
C GLN A 629 -7.91 -13.47 19.74
N GLU A 630 -7.13 -14.49 20.13
CA GLU A 630 -7.24 -15.10 21.45
C GLU A 630 -6.87 -14.10 22.57
N THR A 631 -5.78 -13.38 22.38
CA THR A 631 -5.28 -12.36 23.33
C THR A 631 -6.30 -11.25 23.53
N HIS A 632 -6.84 -10.69 22.45
CA HIS A 632 -7.78 -9.57 22.54
C HIS A 632 -9.20 -10.01 22.90
N ARG A 633 -9.60 -11.27 22.64
CA ARG A 633 -10.87 -11.84 23.11
C ARG A 633 -10.87 -12.08 24.63
N LYS A 634 -9.83 -12.74 25.18
CA LYS A 634 -9.71 -13.00 26.62
C LYS A 634 -9.72 -11.73 27.47
N LEU A 635 -9.14 -10.66 26.93
CA LEU A 635 -9.05 -9.39 27.64
C LEU A 635 -10.34 -8.57 27.55
N ALA A 636 -11.20 -8.79 26.55
CA ALA A 636 -12.54 -8.19 26.50
C ALA A 636 -13.45 -8.73 27.61
N VAL A 637 -13.30 -10.01 27.99
CA VAL A 637 -14.09 -10.65 29.06
C VAL A 637 -13.67 -10.17 30.46
N THR A 638 -12.41 -9.79 30.66
CA THR A 638 -11.90 -9.26 31.94
C THR A 638 -12.18 -7.76 32.14
N MET A 639 -12.65 -7.05 31.11
CA MET A 639 -13.05 -5.65 31.17
C MET A 639 -14.57 -5.45 31.31
N ALA A 640 -15.33 -6.46 31.75
CA ALA A 640 -16.68 -6.22 32.24
C ALA A 640 -16.58 -5.24 33.44
N PRO A 641 -17.20 -4.05 33.36
CA PRO A 641 -17.15 -3.11 34.46
C PRO A 641 -17.80 -3.78 35.66
N LYS A 642 -17.08 -3.86 36.79
CA LYS A 642 -17.78 -3.90 38.07
C LYS A 642 -18.55 -2.58 38.13
N LEU A 643 -19.87 -2.68 38.02
CA LEU A 643 -20.83 -1.61 38.30
C LEU A 643 -20.46 -0.86 39.58
#